data_AF-A0A0C1EG39-F1
#
_entry.id   AF-A0A0C1EG39-F1
#
_cell.length_a   1.000
_cell.length_b   1.000
_cell.length_c   1.000
_cell.angle_alpha   90.00
_cell.angle_beta   90.00
_cell.angle_gamma   90.00
#
_symmetry.space_group_name_H-M   'P 1'
#
loop_
_entity.id
_entity.type
_entity.pdbx_description
1 polymer ?
#
loop_
_entity_poly.entity_id
_entity_poly.type
_entity_poly.pdbx_seq_one_letter_code
_entity_poly.pdbx_strand_id
1 'polypeptide(L)'
;MSTTNGTNTTYQDAGAFVESIQRTDRSSFAVDGDRIKVLRAAYALPALGSCLKVARDLHLFERWHEIGEDAVCSAEDLAHRVGCDEFLLRRILRHLVATNLISEPSPGSFQQSMFSKSLLKPVFGDWINYLYDATIPCFYRAPEFLAKTGYQNPTDPSDGIFQYTKGFKGNLFEYYNTHKEEGKVFNNMMGGVMAEQAGMLDIFPFERLDDGQPGDSTTALLVDVGGNVGHDINKFLSHHPEHAPRLVLQDRSDVISLAKCPSTVQMLDHDFFTPQPIKGARAYYLHGVIHDWADPPARTILGHLRDAMTLGYSKLLVHDHVLPDRDPHPQATAYDLTMMVKVSALERTEQMWVKLLGSVGFRVVKIWSSPLATQNYATTDPNRLLPPFSALIMALPYKHYLAIGATSGIGLAIATQLVQIGAKVTVVGRRQERLDEFVQTQGPEKADGVAFDISRLDDIPEFVKSVMTKSPDIDCIFFNAGVQKPYDVAEEFDLASFHDEVKVNFTSFVSLTHALLPYLKRNPGPTAFIFTGSNISIVPAATLPAYSASKVALNVFTLCLREQLRHSNTKVIEISPPPVQTELHDYMGEDAGRKLGMPLDTFTKQVFDGLLEGKDQIIIGSIGPADTFNEIVDKRRTTFTNLARMMRGGKD
;
A
#
# COMPACT_ATOMS: atom_id res chain seq x y z
N MET A 1 -11.06 -18.65 36.97
CA MET A 1 -12.07 -17.77 36.34
C MET A 1 -11.38 -17.03 35.22
N SER A 2 -11.89 -17.22 34.01
CA SER A 2 -11.25 -16.92 32.73
C SER A 2 -11.12 -15.42 32.48
N THR A 3 -9.90 -14.94 32.26
CA THR A 3 -9.57 -13.64 31.67
C THR A 3 -9.76 -13.72 30.16
N THR A 4 -10.71 -12.97 29.62
CA THR A 4 -10.95 -12.85 28.18
C THR A 4 -9.80 -12.10 27.51
N ASN A 5 -9.04 -12.81 26.69
CA ASN A 5 -8.01 -12.28 25.81
C ASN A 5 -8.63 -11.29 24.81
N GLY A 6 -8.18 -10.04 24.85
CA GLY A 6 -8.28 -9.13 23.72
C GLY A 6 -7.52 -9.74 22.54
N THR A 7 -8.19 -9.87 21.41
CA THR A 7 -7.59 -10.36 20.17
C THR A 7 -6.52 -9.38 19.70
N ASN A 8 -5.25 -9.77 19.87
CA ASN A 8 -4.13 -9.18 19.13
C ASN A 8 -4.39 -9.40 17.64
N THR A 9 -4.84 -8.35 16.95
CA THR A 9 -4.87 -8.31 15.49
C THR A 9 -3.42 -8.32 15.03
N THR A 10 -3.00 -9.39 14.35
CA THR A 10 -1.66 -9.50 13.80
C THR A 10 -1.53 -8.58 12.57
N TYR A 11 -0.34 -8.05 12.32
CA TYR A 11 -0.05 -7.11 11.22
C TYR A 11 -0.52 -7.56 9.81
N GLN A 12 -0.76 -8.87 9.61
CA GLN A 12 -1.30 -9.42 8.36
C GLN A 12 -2.80 -9.12 8.15
N ASP A 13 -3.60 -9.00 9.21
CA ASP A 13 -5.04 -8.67 9.13
C ASP A 13 -5.28 -7.17 8.85
N ALA A 14 -4.39 -6.30 9.35
CA ALA A 14 -4.48 -4.86 9.11
C ALA A 14 -4.27 -4.49 7.64
N GLY A 15 -3.32 -5.14 6.95
CA GLY A 15 -3.05 -4.91 5.53
C GLY A 15 -4.23 -5.28 4.63
N ALA A 16 -4.84 -6.46 4.86
CA ALA A 16 -6.01 -6.92 4.10
C ALA A 16 -7.26 -6.06 4.38
N PHE A 17 -7.46 -5.63 5.62
CA PHE A 17 -8.54 -4.73 6.00
C PHE A 17 -8.39 -3.35 5.35
N VAL A 18 -7.18 -2.78 5.35
CA VAL A 18 -6.87 -1.49 4.72
C VAL A 18 -7.02 -1.57 3.20
N GLU A 19 -6.59 -2.66 2.55
CA GLU A 19 -6.79 -2.89 1.11
C GLU A 19 -8.29 -3.01 0.75
N SER A 20 -9.10 -3.61 1.63
CA SER A 20 -10.55 -3.72 1.45
C SER A 20 -11.26 -2.36 1.53
N ILE A 21 -10.82 -1.47 2.43
CA ILE A 21 -11.34 -0.10 2.55
C ILE A 21 -10.97 0.72 1.30
N GLN A 22 -9.72 0.61 0.82
CA GLN A 22 -9.25 1.34 -0.35
C GLN A 22 -10.00 1.00 -1.64
N ARG A 23 -10.29 -0.30 -1.85
CA ARG A 23 -11.12 -0.74 -2.98
C ARG A 23 -12.55 -0.22 -2.85
N THR A 24 -13.11 -0.25 -1.65
CA THR A 24 -14.51 0.16 -1.41
C THR A 24 -14.70 1.67 -1.57
N ASP A 25 -13.79 2.51 -1.04
CA ASP A 25 -13.95 3.96 -1.09
C ASP A 25 -13.75 4.52 -2.49
N ARG A 26 -12.68 4.16 -3.20
CA ARG A 26 -12.43 4.65 -4.57
C ARG A 26 -13.47 4.13 -5.56
N SER A 27 -13.90 2.87 -5.44
CA SER A 27 -14.97 2.33 -6.26
C SER A 27 -16.31 3.01 -5.97
N SER A 28 -16.62 3.37 -4.71
CA SER A 28 -17.86 4.10 -4.41
C SER A 28 -17.94 5.45 -5.13
N PHE A 29 -16.82 6.16 -5.31
CA PHE A 29 -16.78 7.41 -6.09
C PHE A 29 -16.74 7.19 -7.61
N ALA A 30 -16.24 6.05 -8.07
CA ALA A 30 -16.13 5.73 -9.50
C ALA A 30 -17.43 5.14 -10.06
N VAL A 31 -18.10 4.27 -9.29
CA VAL A 31 -19.23 3.42 -9.69
C VAL A 31 -20.59 4.10 -9.49
N ASP A 32 -20.67 5.11 -8.62
CA ASP A 32 -21.85 5.96 -8.53
C ASP A 32 -22.17 6.57 -9.90
N GLY A 33 -23.43 6.50 -10.35
CA GLY A 33 -23.84 7.29 -11.52
C GLY A 33 -23.73 8.79 -11.23
N ASP A 34 -23.52 9.63 -12.24
CA ASP A 34 -23.26 11.07 -12.08
C ASP A 34 -24.25 11.79 -11.15
N ARG A 35 -25.54 11.43 -11.27
CA ARG A 35 -26.60 11.96 -10.40
C ARG A 35 -26.36 11.62 -8.93
N ILE A 36 -25.93 10.40 -8.61
CA ILE A 36 -25.68 9.98 -7.22
C ILE A 36 -24.48 10.72 -6.64
N LYS A 37 -23.41 10.94 -7.43
CA LYS A 37 -22.26 11.74 -6.99
C LYS A 37 -22.67 13.16 -6.58
N VAL A 38 -23.47 13.81 -7.42
CA VAL A 38 -24.01 15.14 -7.12
C VAL A 38 -24.90 15.13 -5.88
N LEU A 39 -25.82 14.16 -5.77
CA LEU A 39 -26.71 14.07 -4.60
C LEU A 39 -25.94 13.81 -3.30
N ARG A 40 -24.88 12.99 -3.36
CA ARG A 40 -24.00 12.69 -2.23
C ARG A 40 -23.31 13.97 -1.75
N ALA A 41 -22.70 14.71 -2.66
CA ALA A 41 -21.98 15.95 -2.35
C ALA A 41 -22.91 17.09 -1.89
N ALA A 42 -24.03 17.28 -2.58
CA ALA A 42 -24.91 18.44 -2.35
C ALA A 42 -25.91 18.25 -1.20
N TYR A 43 -26.31 17.01 -0.90
CA TYR A 43 -27.35 16.74 0.10
C TYR A 43 -26.89 15.78 1.19
N ALA A 44 -26.36 14.61 0.84
CA ALA A 44 -26.11 13.56 1.82
C ALA A 44 -24.99 13.92 2.82
N LEU A 45 -23.85 14.40 2.35
CA LEU A 45 -22.71 14.76 3.20
C LEU A 45 -23.01 15.99 4.09
N PRO A 46 -23.59 17.09 3.57
CA PRO A 46 -24.01 18.21 4.42
C PRO A 46 -25.05 17.80 5.48
N ALA A 47 -26.03 16.97 5.12
CA ALA A 47 -27.02 16.46 6.06
C ALA A 47 -26.39 15.59 7.14
N LEU A 48 -25.45 14.70 6.77
CA LEU A 48 -24.73 13.84 7.71
C LEU A 48 -23.95 14.65 8.74
N GLY A 49 -23.15 15.60 8.26
CA GLY A 49 -22.42 16.51 9.14
C GLY A 49 -23.37 17.22 10.10
N SER A 50 -24.51 17.71 9.60
CA SER A 50 -25.47 18.48 10.43
C SER A 50 -26.11 17.61 11.50
N CYS A 51 -26.51 16.38 11.14
CA CYS A 51 -27.04 15.41 12.08
C CYS A 51 -26.04 15.04 13.18
N LEU A 52 -24.75 14.85 12.83
CA LEU A 52 -23.69 14.57 13.80
C LEU A 52 -23.47 15.73 14.76
N LYS A 53 -23.45 16.98 14.26
CA LYS A 53 -23.28 18.16 15.12
C LYS A 53 -24.45 18.34 16.08
N VAL A 54 -25.68 18.21 15.60
CA VAL A 54 -26.87 18.27 16.48
C VAL A 54 -26.84 17.13 17.51
N ALA A 55 -26.49 15.91 17.12
CA ALA A 55 -26.35 14.79 18.05
C ALA A 55 -25.29 15.06 19.14
N ARG A 56 -24.17 15.69 18.77
CA ARG A 56 -23.11 16.10 19.70
C ARG A 56 -23.59 17.19 20.66
N ASP A 57 -24.28 18.21 20.16
CA ASP A 57 -24.79 19.32 20.98
C ASP A 57 -25.90 18.88 21.96
N LEU A 58 -26.68 17.88 21.58
CA LEU A 58 -27.68 17.25 22.45
C LEU A 58 -27.08 16.24 23.44
N HIS A 59 -25.78 15.95 23.36
CA HIS A 59 -25.14 14.86 24.09
C HIS A 59 -25.85 13.51 23.87
N LEU A 60 -26.34 13.27 22.65
CA LEU A 60 -27.25 12.17 22.35
C LEU A 60 -26.62 10.82 22.67
N PHE A 61 -25.39 10.57 22.23
CA PHE A 61 -24.74 9.28 22.40
C PHE A 61 -24.37 9.02 23.87
N GLU A 62 -23.96 10.06 24.60
CA GLU A 62 -23.66 10.00 26.03
C GLU A 62 -24.93 9.66 26.83
N ARG A 63 -26.01 10.41 26.61
CA ARG A 63 -27.31 10.18 27.27
C ARG A 63 -27.93 8.85 26.91
N TRP A 64 -27.66 8.34 25.71
CA TRP A 64 -28.09 7.02 25.30
C TRP A 64 -27.26 5.94 26.01
N HIS A 65 -25.95 6.11 26.09
CA HIS A 65 -25.06 5.15 26.75
C HIS A 65 -25.38 4.98 28.25
N GLU A 66 -25.83 6.05 28.92
CA GLU A 66 -26.32 6.01 30.30
C GLU A 66 -27.52 5.06 30.52
N ILE A 67 -28.28 4.71 29.48
CA ILE A 67 -29.39 3.73 29.56
C ILE A 67 -28.83 2.31 29.68
N GLY A 68 -27.73 2.05 29.00
CA GLY A 68 -27.08 0.76 28.91
C GLY A 68 -26.29 0.65 27.61
N GLU A 69 -25.17 -0.08 27.66
CA GLU A 69 -24.25 -0.19 26.53
C GLU A 69 -24.92 -0.73 25.25
N ASP A 70 -25.87 -1.65 25.38
CA ASP A 70 -26.58 -2.27 24.26
C ASP A 70 -28.06 -1.86 24.19
N ALA A 71 -28.41 -0.75 24.84
CA ALA A 71 -29.78 -0.27 24.91
C ALA A 71 -30.38 0.00 23.51
N VAL A 72 -31.52 -0.66 23.25
CA VAL A 72 -32.37 -0.38 22.10
C VAL A 72 -33.45 0.61 22.55
N CYS A 73 -33.56 1.75 21.87
CA CYS A 73 -34.43 2.84 22.28
C CYS A 73 -35.31 3.34 21.14
N SER A 74 -36.50 3.81 21.48
CA SER A 74 -37.33 4.55 20.52
C SER A 74 -36.83 5.99 20.36
N ALA A 75 -37.24 6.64 19.27
CA ALA A 75 -36.97 8.08 19.11
C ALA A 75 -37.64 8.92 20.21
N GLU A 76 -38.79 8.48 20.73
CA GLU A 76 -39.52 9.15 21.82
C GLU A 76 -38.74 9.12 23.13
N ASP A 77 -38.21 7.94 23.51
CA ASP A 77 -37.42 7.78 24.73
C ASP A 77 -36.15 8.65 24.70
N LEU A 78 -35.45 8.65 23.56
CA LEU A 78 -34.24 9.43 23.38
C LEU A 78 -34.55 10.92 23.35
N ALA A 79 -35.62 11.35 22.68
CA ALA A 79 -36.03 12.75 22.58
C ALA A 79 -36.39 13.32 23.95
N HIS A 80 -37.13 12.56 24.77
CA HIS A 80 -37.43 12.92 26.14
C HIS A 80 -36.15 13.07 26.99
N ARG A 81 -35.16 12.18 26.82
CA ARG A 81 -33.90 12.20 27.57
C ARG A 81 -32.99 13.37 27.23
N VAL A 82 -32.89 13.73 25.96
CA VAL A 82 -32.01 14.82 25.50
C VAL A 82 -32.74 16.17 25.46
N GLY A 83 -34.06 16.18 25.69
CA GLY A 83 -34.86 17.40 25.73
C GLY A 83 -35.07 18.04 24.36
N CYS A 84 -35.42 17.24 23.34
CA CYS A 84 -35.69 17.75 21.99
C CYS A 84 -37.02 17.24 21.41
N ASP A 85 -37.45 17.81 20.29
CA ASP A 85 -38.64 17.36 19.57
C ASP A 85 -38.45 15.94 19.01
N GLU A 86 -39.42 15.08 19.27
CA GLU A 86 -39.37 13.67 18.88
C GLU A 86 -39.29 13.50 17.36
N PHE A 87 -40.11 14.24 16.61
CA PHE A 87 -40.14 14.13 15.15
C PHE A 87 -38.83 14.60 14.53
N LEU A 88 -38.24 15.68 15.05
CA LEU A 88 -36.91 16.14 14.69
C LEU A 88 -35.85 15.07 14.96
N LEU A 89 -35.81 14.51 16.17
CA LEU A 89 -34.82 13.49 16.51
C LEU A 89 -34.97 12.24 15.65
N ARG A 90 -36.21 11.81 15.39
CA ARG A 90 -36.49 10.68 14.49
C ARG A 90 -35.92 10.89 13.09
N ARG A 91 -36.01 12.11 12.54
CA ARG A 91 -35.40 12.45 11.24
C ARG A 91 -33.87 12.34 11.28
N ILE A 92 -33.25 12.80 12.36
CA ILE A 92 -31.80 12.70 12.58
C ILE A 92 -31.38 11.24 12.69
N LEU A 93 -32.02 10.46 13.56
CA LEU A 93 -31.72 9.05 13.78
C LEU A 93 -31.83 8.24 12.48
N ARG A 94 -32.89 8.45 11.68
CA ARG A 94 -33.03 7.78 10.38
C ARG A 94 -31.91 8.10 9.41
N HIS A 95 -31.42 9.34 9.37
CA HIS A 95 -30.28 9.69 8.53
C HIS A 95 -28.99 9.02 9.02
N LEU A 96 -28.76 8.99 10.33
CA LEU A 96 -27.62 8.29 10.93
C LEU A 96 -27.65 6.77 10.66
N VAL A 97 -28.83 6.16 10.64
CA VAL A 97 -29.03 4.75 10.22
C VAL A 97 -28.70 4.58 8.74
N ALA A 98 -29.22 5.45 7.87
CA ALA A 98 -28.97 5.38 6.43
C ALA A 98 -27.48 5.53 6.05
N THR A 99 -26.69 6.16 6.92
CA THR A 99 -25.23 6.29 6.78
C THR A 99 -24.44 5.28 7.62
N ASN A 100 -25.10 4.26 8.18
CA ASN A 100 -24.50 3.20 9.00
C ASN A 100 -23.75 3.68 10.26
N LEU A 101 -24.09 4.85 10.81
CA LEU A 101 -23.48 5.33 12.05
C LEU A 101 -24.15 4.76 13.30
N ILE A 102 -25.41 4.36 13.18
CA ILE A 102 -26.18 3.62 14.18
C ILE A 102 -27.02 2.55 13.45
N SER A 103 -27.66 1.64 14.18
CA SER A 103 -28.53 0.61 13.59
C SER A 103 -30.00 0.80 13.98
N GLU A 104 -30.89 0.24 13.17
CA GLU A 104 -32.34 0.15 13.43
C GLU A 104 -32.75 -1.34 13.42
N PRO A 105 -32.63 -2.07 14.55
CA PRO A 105 -32.93 -3.51 14.60
C PRO A 105 -34.38 -3.86 14.26
N SER A 106 -35.31 -2.93 14.50
CA SER A 106 -36.71 -3.04 14.07
C SER A 106 -37.29 -1.64 13.82
N PRO A 107 -38.35 -1.48 13.01
CA PRO A 107 -38.87 -0.17 12.64
C PRO A 107 -39.15 0.73 13.87
N GLY A 108 -38.50 1.90 13.92
CA GLY A 108 -38.62 2.86 15.01
C GLY A 108 -37.82 2.52 16.28
N SER A 109 -37.05 1.44 16.28
CA SER A 109 -36.17 1.03 17.36
C SER A 109 -34.72 1.16 16.94
N PHE A 110 -33.95 1.98 17.63
CA PHE A 110 -32.58 2.30 17.26
C PHE A 110 -31.58 1.72 18.26
N GLN A 111 -30.34 1.56 17.84
CA GLN A 111 -29.24 1.10 18.70
C GLN A 111 -27.90 1.74 18.28
N GLN A 112 -27.05 2.06 19.26
CA GLN A 112 -25.69 2.55 19.00
C GLN A 112 -24.82 1.49 18.30
N SER A 113 -24.02 1.92 17.32
CA SER A 113 -23.00 1.08 16.68
C SER A 113 -21.68 1.14 17.45
N MET A 114 -20.71 0.30 17.04
CA MET A 114 -19.32 0.43 17.52
C MET A 114 -18.74 1.82 17.23
N PHE A 115 -19.07 2.40 16.07
CA PHE A 115 -18.60 3.74 15.71
C PHE A 115 -19.23 4.83 16.59
N SER A 116 -20.56 4.83 16.77
CA SER A 116 -21.19 5.87 17.59
C SER A 116 -20.74 5.82 19.05
N LYS A 117 -20.47 4.61 19.58
CA LYS A 117 -19.86 4.43 20.91
C LYS A 117 -18.44 5.01 20.97
N SER A 118 -17.67 4.97 19.87
CA SER A 118 -16.32 5.56 19.83
C SER A 118 -16.33 7.08 20.03
N LEU A 119 -17.39 7.77 19.59
CA LEU A 119 -17.58 9.22 19.74
C LEU A 119 -17.71 9.69 21.20
N LEU A 120 -17.94 8.77 22.14
CA LEU A 120 -17.95 9.06 23.57
C LEU A 120 -16.55 9.42 24.10
N LYS A 121 -15.49 8.99 23.41
CA LYS A 121 -14.12 9.36 23.75
C LYS A 121 -13.88 10.82 23.28
N PRO A 122 -13.29 11.70 24.12
CA PRO A 122 -13.05 13.10 23.75
C PRO A 122 -12.37 13.27 22.40
N VAL A 123 -11.36 12.43 22.13
CA VAL A 123 -10.63 12.41 20.85
C VAL A 123 -11.54 12.31 19.63
N PHE A 124 -12.52 11.39 19.62
CA PHE A 124 -13.42 11.16 18.48
C PHE A 124 -14.63 12.08 18.49
N GLY A 125 -15.17 12.40 19.68
CA GLY A 125 -16.30 13.32 19.80
C GLY A 125 -15.95 14.76 19.40
N ASP A 126 -14.74 15.22 19.74
CA ASP A 126 -14.30 16.59 19.45
C ASP A 126 -13.96 16.81 17.97
N TRP A 127 -13.73 15.75 17.19
CA TRP A 127 -13.64 15.85 15.73
C TRP A 127 -14.89 16.48 15.10
N ILE A 128 -16.08 16.25 15.67
CA ILE A 128 -17.33 16.86 15.19
C ILE A 128 -17.32 18.37 15.42
N ASN A 129 -16.85 18.82 16.59
CA ASN A 129 -16.71 20.25 16.87
C ASN A 129 -15.63 20.88 15.99
N TYR A 130 -14.47 20.24 15.87
CA TYR A 130 -13.39 20.72 15.00
C TYR A 130 -13.84 20.86 13.53
N LEU A 131 -14.63 19.91 13.03
CA LEU A 131 -15.22 19.96 11.69
C LEU A 131 -16.03 21.23 11.49
N TYR A 132 -16.85 21.61 12.46
CA TYR A 132 -17.77 22.75 12.37
C TYR A 132 -17.14 24.09 12.73
N ASP A 133 -16.29 24.13 13.73
CA ASP A 133 -15.71 25.37 14.24
C ASP A 133 -14.58 25.84 13.33
N ALA A 134 -13.89 24.92 12.68
CA ALA A 134 -12.68 25.23 11.92
C ALA A 134 -12.70 24.72 10.48
N THR A 135 -13.01 23.44 10.21
CA THR A 135 -12.76 22.84 8.89
C THR A 135 -13.77 23.28 7.83
N ILE A 136 -15.06 23.11 8.07
CA ILE A 136 -16.13 23.55 7.16
C ILE A 136 -16.03 25.06 6.88
N PRO A 137 -15.89 25.95 7.88
CA PRO A 137 -15.76 27.38 7.62
C PRO A 137 -14.57 27.73 6.71
N CYS A 138 -13.41 27.10 6.91
CA CYS A 138 -12.23 27.36 6.09
C CYS A 138 -12.46 26.93 4.63
N PHE A 139 -12.99 25.73 4.40
CA PHE A 139 -13.32 25.26 3.05
C PHE A 139 -14.45 26.07 2.40
N TYR A 140 -15.42 26.54 3.19
CA TYR A 140 -16.50 27.40 2.72
C TYR A 140 -15.98 28.77 2.23
N ARG A 141 -14.99 29.34 2.93
CA ARG A 141 -14.39 30.64 2.61
C ARG A 141 -13.22 30.56 1.61
N ALA A 142 -12.66 29.36 1.39
CA ALA A 142 -11.52 29.15 0.50
C ALA A 142 -11.75 29.66 -0.94
N PRO A 143 -12.90 29.42 -1.62
CA PRO A 143 -13.12 29.91 -2.98
C PRO A 143 -13.06 31.44 -3.09
N GLU A 144 -13.60 32.16 -2.10
CA GLU A 144 -13.58 33.62 -2.05
C GLU A 144 -12.17 34.17 -1.80
N PHE A 145 -11.44 33.56 -0.87
CA PHE A 145 -10.04 33.91 -0.62
C PHE A 145 -9.17 33.70 -1.86
N LEU A 146 -9.27 32.52 -2.50
CA LEU A 146 -8.50 32.19 -3.69
C LEU A 146 -8.85 33.12 -4.87
N ALA A 147 -10.12 33.48 -5.05
CA ALA A 147 -10.49 34.47 -6.05
C ALA A 147 -9.84 35.84 -5.77
N LYS A 148 -9.82 36.29 -4.50
CA LYS A 148 -9.19 37.55 -4.09
C LYS A 148 -7.68 37.57 -4.33
N THR A 149 -7.00 36.43 -4.20
CA THR A 149 -5.55 36.31 -4.43
C THR A 149 -5.18 36.01 -5.87
N GLY A 150 -6.15 35.97 -6.80
CA GLY A 150 -5.87 35.61 -8.20
C GLY A 150 -5.45 34.14 -8.34
N TYR A 151 -6.04 33.27 -7.52
CA TYR A 151 -5.81 31.82 -7.48
C TYR A 151 -4.34 31.43 -7.26
N GLN A 152 -3.60 32.24 -6.49
CA GLN A 152 -2.26 31.89 -6.06
C GLN A 152 -2.30 30.94 -4.85
N ASN A 153 -1.37 29.99 -4.82
CA ASN A 153 -1.24 29.06 -3.70
C ASN A 153 -0.88 29.85 -2.42
N PRO A 154 -1.65 29.75 -1.32
CA PRO A 154 -1.28 30.42 -0.07
C PRO A 154 0.00 29.80 0.48
N THR A 155 0.96 30.65 0.85
CA THR A 155 2.25 30.22 1.43
C THR A 155 2.60 30.94 2.73
N ASP A 156 1.79 31.92 3.16
CA ASP A 156 1.98 32.65 4.40
C ASP A 156 1.05 32.08 5.49
N PRO A 157 1.58 31.45 6.55
CA PRO A 157 0.76 30.90 7.63
C PRO A 157 0.09 31.97 8.49
N SER A 158 0.43 33.27 8.31
CA SER A 158 -0.16 34.41 9.01
C SER A 158 -1.13 35.23 8.16
N ASP A 159 -1.28 34.90 6.87
CA ASP A 159 -2.22 35.54 5.93
C ASP A 159 -2.82 34.50 4.96
N GLY A 160 -3.36 33.43 5.54
CA GLY A 160 -3.97 32.32 4.80
C GLY A 160 -5.50 32.31 4.86
N ILE A 161 -6.06 31.20 4.35
CA ILE A 161 -7.50 30.94 4.34
C ILE A 161 -8.05 30.87 5.77
N PHE A 162 -7.31 30.28 6.71
CA PHE A 162 -7.68 30.23 8.12
C PHE A 162 -7.83 31.62 8.71
N GLN A 163 -6.83 32.49 8.54
CA GLN A 163 -6.85 33.88 9.04
C GLN A 163 -8.00 34.67 8.44
N TYR A 164 -8.20 34.52 7.13
CA TYR A 164 -9.32 35.14 6.42
C TYR A 164 -10.69 34.67 6.94
N THR A 165 -10.80 33.39 7.30
CA THR A 165 -12.02 32.79 7.82
C THR A 165 -12.30 33.24 9.25
N LYS A 166 -11.26 33.26 10.10
CA LYS A 166 -11.37 33.59 11.52
C LYS A 166 -11.29 35.09 11.81
N GLY A 167 -10.92 35.91 10.83
CA GLY A 167 -10.67 37.33 11.05
C GLY A 167 -9.50 37.60 12.02
N PHE A 168 -8.48 36.73 12.01
CA PHE A 168 -7.35 36.77 12.93
C PHE A 168 -6.06 37.18 12.23
N LYS A 169 -5.17 37.88 12.96
CA LYS A 169 -3.81 38.21 12.49
C LYS A 169 -2.81 37.43 13.32
N GLY A 170 -1.95 36.68 12.64
CA GLY A 170 -1.02 35.73 13.28
C GLY A 170 -1.29 34.30 12.80
N ASN A 171 -0.48 33.37 13.28
CA ASN A 171 -0.57 31.97 12.83
C ASN A 171 -1.66 31.18 13.58
N LEU A 172 -1.92 29.96 13.11
CA LEU A 172 -2.91 29.03 13.68
C LEU A 172 -2.70 28.79 15.19
N PHE A 173 -1.45 28.61 15.63
CA PHE A 173 -1.14 28.28 17.01
C PHE A 173 -1.38 29.49 17.94
N GLU A 174 -1.07 30.70 17.50
CA GLU A 174 -1.39 31.94 18.21
C GLU A 174 -2.89 32.16 18.38
N TYR A 175 -3.69 31.80 17.36
CA TYR A 175 -5.14 31.81 17.46
C TYR A 175 -5.61 30.88 18.58
N TYR A 176 -5.16 29.63 18.61
CA TYR A 176 -5.59 28.67 19.62
C TYR A 176 -5.11 28.99 21.04
N ASN A 177 -3.97 29.67 21.18
CA ASN A 177 -3.51 30.18 22.47
C ASN A 177 -4.43 31.29 23.03
N THR A 178 -5.05 32.09 22.14
CA THR A 178 -5.99 33.16 22.52
C THR A 178 -7.44 32.69 22.59
N HIS A 179 -7.80 31.60 21.90
CA HIS A 179 -9.13 31.02 21.83
C HIS A 179 -9.16 29.63 22.49
N LYS A 180 -9.03 29.62 23.82
CA LYS A 180 -8.71 28.40 24.61
C LYS A 180 -9.67 27.22 24.41
N GLU A 181 -10.96 27.45 24.21
CA GLU A 181 -11.92 26.36 24.00
C GLU A 181 -11.71 25.66 22.64
N GLU A 182 -11.53 26.43 21.56
CA GLU A 182 -11.17 25.86 20.26
C GLU A 182 -9.77 25.23 20.29
N GLY A 183 -8.83 25.84 21.02
CA GLY A 183 -7.49 25.29 21.22
C GLY A 183 -7.51 23.94 21.95
N LYS A 184 -8.41 23.77 22.93
CA LYS A 184 -8.61 22.49 23.62
C LYS A 184 -9.16 21.42 22.67
N VAL A 185 -10.14 21.76 21.85
CA VAL A 185 -10.69 20.87 20.81
C VAL A 185 -9.60 20.45 19.81
N PHE A 186 -8.80 21.41 19.33
CA PHE A 186 -7.67 21.14 18.45
C PHE A 186 -6.64 20.20 19.10
N ASN A 187 -6.24 20.47 20.34
CA ASN A 187 -5.27 19.64 21.07
C ASN A 187 -5.77 18.21 21.29
N ASN A 188 -7.05 18.03 21.64
CA ASN A 188 -7.65 16.71 21.79
C ASN A 188 -7.63 15.92 20.46
N MET A 189 -7.93 16.59 19.35
CA MET A 189 -7.89 15.99 18.02
C MET A 189 -6.47 15.56 17.63
N MET A 190 -5.50 16.47 17.77
CA MET A 190 -4.10 16.19 17.41
C MET A 190 -3.51 15.06 18.25
N GLY A 191 -3.81 15.01 19.56
CA GLY A 191 -3.38 13.90 20.42
C GLY A 191 -3.92 12.54 19.97
N GLY A 192 -5.12 12.50 19.38
CA GLY A 192 -5.69 11.31 18.77
C GLY A 192 -4.99 10.84 17.51
N VAL A 193 -4.81 11.77 16.57
CA VAL A 193 -4.11 11.50 15.31
C VAL A 193 -2.73 10.93 15.59
N MET A 194 -1.99 11.54 16.51
CA MET A 194 -0.66 11.08 16.90
C MET A 194 -0.68 9.70 17.58
N ALA A 195 -1.69 9.39 18.40
CA ALA A 195 -1.78 8.11 19.09
C ALA A 195 -2.06 6.92 18.17
N GLU A 196 -2.72 7.15 17.03
CA GLU A 196 -3.10 6.11 16.07
C GLU A 196 -2.18 6.04 14.85
N GLN A 197 -1.29 7.01 14.67
CA GLN A 197 -0.24 6.95 13.64
C GLN A 197 0.88 5.97 14.02
N ALA A 198 1.46 5.34 13.00
CA ALA A 198 2.65 4.51 13.16
C ALA A 198 3.80 5.39 13.67
N GLY A 199 4.40 5.01 14.80
CA GLY A 199 5.53 5.76 15.35
C GLY A 199 6.83 5.43 14.64
N MET A 200 7.91 6.16 14.97
CA MET A 200 9.23 5.95 14.37
C MET A 200 9.68 4.48 14.38
N LEU A 201 9.55 3.78 15.51
CA LEU A 201 9.98 2.38 15.66
C LEU A 201 9.13 1.38 14.86
N ASP A 202 7.94 1.78 14.41
CA ASP A 202 7.06 0.96 13.57
C ASP A 202 7.45 1.06 12.07
N ILE A 203 8.24 2.07 11.70
CA ILE A 203 8.58 2.42 10.30
C ILE A 203 10.09 2.26 10.04
N PHE A 204 10.91 2.76 10.95
CA PHE A 204 12.35 2.89 10.78
C PHE A 204 13.11 1.86 11.64
N PRO A 205 14.00 1.04 11.04
CA PRO A 205 14.85 0.12 11.79
C PRO A 205 15.92 0.91 12.57
N PHE A 206 15.63 1.21 13.84
CA PHE A 206 16.42 2.10 14.68
C PHE A 206 17.85 1.62 14.88
N GLU A 207 18.14 0.32 14.74
CA GLU A 207 19.49 -0.26 14.85
C GLU A 207 20.45 0.38 13.84
N ARG A 208 19.94 1.00 12.78
CA ARG A 208 20.75 1.79 11.83
C ARG A 208 21.32 3.07 12.42
N LEU A 209 20.81 3.52 13.57
CA LEU A 209 21.38 4.62 14.33
C LEU A 209 22.55 4.19 15.20
N ASP A 210 22.76 2.88 15.40
CA ASP A 210 23.94 2.39 16.11
C ASP A 210 25.21 2.98 15.49
N ASP A 211 25.99 3.63 16.34
CA ASP A 211 27.23 4.30 16.01
C ASP A 211 28.41 3.74 16.82
N GLY A 212 28.20 2.63 17.53
CA GLY A 212 29.20 1.96 18.37
C GLY A 212 29.62 2.79 19.60
N GLN A 213 28.95 3.91 19.88
CA GLN A 213 29.24 4.74 21.04
C GLN A 213 28.47 4.25 22.26
N PRO A 214 29.07 4.29 23.46
CA PRO A 214 28.37 3.90 24.68
C PRO A 214 27.18 4.83 24.96
N GLY A 215 26.21 4.35 25.75
CA GLY A 215 24.97 5.08 26.06
C GLY A 215 25.16 6.38 26.86
N ASP A 216 26.33 6.58 27.45
CA ASP A 216 26.75 7.78 28.19
C ASP A 216 27.70 8.70 27.40
N SER A 217 27.89 8.44 26.10
CA SER A 217 28.67 9.31 25.21
C SER A 217 28.10 10.73 25.18
N THR A 218 28.98 11.74 25.05
CA THR A 218 28.57 13.15 24.93
C THR A 218 27.98 13.48 23.56
N THR A 219 28.08 12.57 22.58
CA THR A 219 27.52 12.76 21.24
C THR A 219 26.04 12.34 21.24
N ALA A 220 25.15 13.29 20.97
CA ALA A 220 23.71 13.01 20.88
C ALA A 220 23.40 11.94 19.82
N LEU A 221 22.62 10.94 20.20
CA LEU A 221 22.15 9.88 19.32
C LEU A 221 20.98 10.38 18.45
N LEU A 222 20.02 11.04 19.07
CA LEU A 222 18.81 11.52 18.42
C LEU A 222 18.44 12.89 18.99
N VAL A 223 18.28 13.87 18.10
CA VAL A 223 17.72 15.18 18.40
C VAL A 223 16.32 15.22 17.79
N ASP A 224 15.30 15.24 18.64
CA ASP A 224 13.89 15.36 18.26
C ASP A 224 13.54 16.85 18.14
N VAL A 225 13.51 17.34 16.91
CA VAL A 225 13.39 18.76 16.58
C VAL A 225 11.91 19.11 16.40
N GLY A 226 11.37 19.97 17.26
CA GLY A 226 9.92 20.19 17.32
C GLY A 226 9.17 18.99 17.89
N GLY A 227 9.79 18.27 18.85
CA GLY A 227 9.27 17.02 19.40
C GLY A 227 8.10 17.19 20.38
N ASN A 228 7.57 18.40 20.52
CA ASN A 228 6.44 18.73 21.39
C ASN A 228 6.70 18.32 22.85
N VAL A 229 5.73 17.71 23.52
CA VAL A 229 5.88 17.23 24.91
C VAL A 229 6.68 15.91 25.03
N GLY A 230 7.31 15.45 23.94
CA GLY A 230 8.23 14.32 23.90
C GLY A 230 7.57 12.96 23.70
N HIS A 231 6.49 12.87 22.92
CA HIS A 231 5.79 11.59 22.68
C HIS A 231 6.69 10.55 22.02
N ASP A 232 7.39 10.92 20.93
CA ASP A 232 8.29 10.03 20.20
C ASP A 232 9.52 9.63 21.03
N ILE A 233 10.17 10.58 21.70
CA ILE A 233 11.29 10.28 22.60
C ILE A 233 10.87 9.33 23.72
N ASN A 234 9.70 9.52 24.34
CA ASN A 234 9.25 8.62 25.41
C ASN A 234 8.92 7.21 24.88
N LYS A 235 8.37 7.09 23.68
CA LYS A 235 8.15 5.79 23.02
C LYS A 235 9.48 5.13 22.63
N PHE A 236 10.49 5.92 22.25
CA PHE A 236 11.84 5.42 22.03
C PHE A 236 12.46 4.89 23.33
N LEU A 237 12.37 5.67 24.42
CA LEU A 237 12.88 5.30 25.74
C LEU A 237 12.24 4.04 26.33
N SER A 238 10.96 3.79 26.05
CA SER A 238 10.32 2.56 26.55
C SER A 238 10.91 1.29 25.94
N HIS A 239 11.60 1.40 24.80
CA HIS A 239 12.28 0.30 24.12
C HIS A 239 13.80 0.34 24.30
N HIS A 240 14.39 1.54 24.39
CA HIS A 240 15.84 1.78 24.45
C HIS A 240 16.24 2.74 25.59
N PRO A 241 15.95 2.38 26.86
CA PRO A 241 16.25 3.25 28.00
C PRO A 241 17.75 3.54 28.19
N GLU A 242 18.63 2.66 27.69
CA GLU A 242 20.09 2.79 27.73
C GLU A 242 20.62 4.02 26.99
N HIS A 243 19.85 4.57 26.06
CA HIS A 243 20.25 5.74 25.27
C HIS A 243 19.76 7.06 25.83
N ALA A 244 19.02 7.07 26.95
CA ALA A 244 18.42 8.29 27.50
C ALA A 244 19.37 9.50 27.62
N PRO A 245 20.62 9.36 28.10
CA PRO A 245 21.57 10.48 28.20
C PRO A 245 21.96 11.13 26.87
N ARG A 246 21.70 10.44 25.75
CA ARG A 246 22.06 10.85 24.39
C ARG A 246 20.86 11.34 23.58
N LEU A 247 19.68 11.44 24.19
CA LEU A 247 18.49 11.98 23.55
C LEU A 247 18.32 13.45 23.89
N VAL A 248 17.99 14.24 22.87
CA VAL A 248 17.69 15.67 23.02
C VAL A 248 16.28 15.94 22.51
N LEU A 249 15.42 16.50 23.36
CA LEU A 249 14.10 17.01 22.98
C LEU A 249 14.20 18.52 22.77
N GLN A 250 13.78 19.00 21.60
CA GLN A 250 13.75 20.42 21.26
C GLN A 250 12.33 20.87 20.92
N ASP A 251 11.91 21.98 21.53
CA ASP A 251 10.71 22.74 21.18
C ASP A 251 10.84 24.14 21.82
N ARG A 252 9.85 25.01 21.64
CA ARG A 252 9.81 26.33 22.28
C ARG A 252 9.63 26.22 23.80
N SER A 253 10.06 27.23 24.55
CA SER A 253 10.00 27.24 26.02
C SER A 253 8.60 27.00 26.59
N ASP A 254 7.55 27.52 25.95
CA ASP A 254 6.17 27.32 26.38
C ASP A 254 5.72 25.85 26.25
N VAL A 255 6.23 25.11 25.26
CA VAL A 255 5.93 23.70 25.03
C VAL A 255 6.83 22.78 25.87
N ILE A 256 8.15 23.04 25.89
CA ILE A 256 9.12 22.26 26.67
C ILE A 256 8.76 22.24 28.16
N SER A 257 8.20 23.32 28.70
CA SER A 257 7.75 23.36 30.09
C SER A 257 6.66 22.34 30.45
N LEU A 258 5.96 21.81 29.45
CA LEU A 258 4.90 20.81 29.57
C LEU A 258 5.39 19.38 29.30
N ALA A 259 6.62 19.22 28.80
CA ALA A 259 7.19 17.93 28.45
C ALA A 259 7.35 17.02 29.68
N LYS A 260 7.08 15.73 29.49
CA LYS A 260 7.13 14.71 30.55
C LYS A 260 8.24 13.70 30.30
N CYS A 261 9.44 14.18 30.00
CA CYS A 261 10.61 13.32 29.80
C CYS A 261 11.37 13.09 31.13
N PRO A 262 12.04 11.93 31.30
CA PRO A 262 12.95 11.71 32.42
C PRO A 262 14.08 12.75 32.45
N SER A 263 14.61 13.06 33.64
CA SER A 263 15.71 14.03 33.79
C SER A 263 17.02 13.62 33.11
N THR A 264 17.12 12.38 32.65
CA THR A 264 18.24 11.87 31.85
C THR A 264 18.18 12.32 30.39
N VAL A 265 17.01 12.72 29.88
CA VAL A 265 16.88 13.33 28.54
C VAL A 265 17.24 14.80 28.61
N GLN A 266 18.02 15.28 27.66
CA GLN A 266 18.30 16.70 27.54
C GLN A 266 17.09 17.41 26.90
N MET A 267 16.36 18.19 27.69
CA MET A 267 15.30 19.07 27.16
C MET A 267 15.88 20.45 26.89
N LEU A 268 15.69 20.97 25.67
CA LEU A 268 16.27 22.23 25.23
C LEU A 268 15.21 23.12 24.57
N ASP A 269 15.12 24.36 25.03
CA ASP A 269 14.39 25.41 24.33
C ASP A 269 15.11 25.76 23.02
N HIS A 270 14.45 25.56 21.89
CA HIS A 270 15.01 25.86 20.57
C HIS A 270 13.91 26.21 19.56
N ASP A 271 14.09 27.35 18.89
CA ASP A 271 13.36 27.72 17.68
C ASP A 271 14.12 27.20 16.45
N PHE A 272 13.52 26.27 15.72
CA PHE A 272 14.12 25.64 14.55
C PHE A 272 14.35 26.60 13.36
N PHE A 273 13.83 27.84 13.41
CA PHE A 273 14.19 28.91 12.47
C PHE A 273 15.54 29.57 12.82
N THR A 274 16.17 29.16 13.91
CA THR A 274 17.50 29.61 14.32
C THR A 274 18.53 28.48 14.15
N PRO A 275 19.84 28.80 14.04
CA PRO A 275 20.88 27.79 13.86
C PRO A 275 20.83 26.69 14.93
N GLN A 276 20.81 25.43 14.48
CA GLN A 276 20.68 24.25 15.34
C GLN A 276 21.86 24.17 16.36
N PRO A 277 21.59 24.24 17.68
CA PRO A 277 22.63 24.31 18.72
C PRO A 277 23.36 22.98 18.95
N ILE A 278 22.70 21.84 18.76
CA ILE A 278 23.34 20.52 18.93
C ILE A 278 24.07 20.20 17.62
N LYS A 279 25.40 20.10 17.67
CA LYS A 279 26.26 19.82 16.52
C LYS A 279 26.70 18.36 16.49
N GLY A 280 26.74 17.78 15.31
CA GLY A 280 27.29 16.46 15.07
C GLY A 280 26.49 15.31 15.68
N ALA A 281 25.18 15.49 15.93
CA ALA A 281 24.34 14.40 16.39
C ALA A 281 24.27 13.27 15.35
N ARG A 282 24.06 12.04 15.81
CA ARG A 282 23.91 10.88 14.92
C ARG A 282 22.66 10.99 14.04
N ALA A 283 21.54 11.43 14.61
CA ALA A 283 20.33 11.75 13.86
C ALA A 283 19.64 13.04 14.35
N TYR A 284 19.09 13.78 13.40
CA TYR A 284 18.08 14.82 13.63
C TYR A 284 16.75 14.29 13.09
N TYR A 285 15.71 14.33 13.92
CA TYR A 285 14.40 13.78 13.63
C TYR A 285 13.36 14.90 13.62
N LEU A 286 12.50 14.87 12.61
CA LEU A 286 11.38 15.80 12.41
C LEU A 286 10.14 14.96 12.18
N HIS A 287 9.12 15.08 13.03
CA HIS A 287 7.86 14.34 12.89
C HIS A 287 6.68 15.31 12.87
N GLY A 288 5.95 15.38 11.76
CA GLY A 288 4.84 16.32 11.62
C GLY A 288 5.30 17.78 11.67
N VAL A 289 6.48 18.08 11.14
CA VAL A 289 7.06 19.45 11.20
C VAL A 289 7.08 20.09 9.83
N ILE A 290 7.68 19.45 8.82
CA ILE A 290 7.96 20.14 7.55
C ILE A 290 6.68 20.27 6.70
N HIS A 291 5.68 19.44 6.94
CA HIS A 291 4.36 19.57 6.29
C HIS A 291 3.57 20.84 6.69
N ASP A 292 3.90 21.47 7.82
CA ASP A 292 3.29 22.73 8.28
C ASP A 292 3.87 23.97 7.58
N TRP A 293 4.88 23.78 6.74
CA TRP A 293 5.63 24.88 6.13
C TRP A 293 5.66 24.77 4.61
N ALA A 294 5.42 25.90 3.94
CA ALA A 294 5.76 26.06 2.54
C ALA A 294 7.28 25.89 2.30
N ASP A 295 7.68 25.69 1.05
CA ASP A 295 9.08 25.40 0.70
C ASP A 295 10.11 26.42 1.22
N PRO A 296 9.90 27.76 1.12
CA PRO A 296 10.89 28.71 1.62
C PRO A 296 11.21 28.57 3.13
N PRO A 297 10.23 28.59 4.06
CA PRO A 297 10.51 28.34 5.49
C PRO A 297 11.05 26.93 5.75
N ALA A 298 10.54 25.90 5.05
CA ALA A 298 11.07 24.54 5.18
C ALA A 298 12.57 24.46 4.84
N ARG A 299 13.03 25.16 3.79
CA ARG A 299 14.46 25.23 3.44
C ARG A 299 15.31 25.89 4.52
N THR A 300 14.78 26.89 5.22
CA THR A 300 15.48 27.53 6.34
C THR A 300 15.72 26.52 7.47
N ILE A 301 14.67 25.82 7.89
CA ILE A 301 14.73 24.79 8.94
C ILE A 301 15.74 23.70 8.55
N LEU A 302 15.57 23.11 7.36
CA LEU A 302 16.42 22.04 6.85
C LEU A 302 17.88 22.51 6.68
N GLY A 303 18.10 23.77 6.28
CA GLY A 303 19.43 24.37 6.17
C GLY A 303 20.15 24.46 7.51
N HIS A 304 19.46 24.90 8.57
CA HIS A 304 20.03 24.93 9.91
C HIS A 304 20.39 23.55 10.46
N LEU A 305 19.58 22.52 10.16
CA LEU A 305 19.91 21.15 10.52
C LEU A 305 21.13 20.64 9.73
N ARG A 306 21.16 20.87 8.41
CA ARG A 306 22.32 20.51 7.57
C ARG A 306 23.62 21.10 8.12
N ASP A 307 23.61 22.37 8.49
CA ASP A 307 24.81 23.07 8.98
C ASP A 307 25.27 22.56 10.36
N ALA A 308 24.44 21.79 11.07
CA ALA A 308 24.82 21.11 12.30
C ALA A 308 25.32 19.67 12.08
N MET A 309 25.13 19.09 10.90
CA MET A 309 25.43 17.68 10.62
C MET A 309 26.89 17.43 10.25
N THR A 310 27.40 16.26 10.65
CA THR A 310 28.72 15.76 10.24
C THR A 310 28.59 14.89 8.99
N LEU A 311 29.26 15.28 7.89
CA LEU A 311 29.24 14.54 6.63
C LEU A 311 29.73 13.09 6.82
N GLY A 312 29.01 12.13 6.23
CA GLY A 312 29.29 10.70 6.35
C GLY A 312 28.76 10.07 7.64
N TYR A 313 28.58 10.85 8.71
CA TYR A 313 28.09 10.40 10.00
C TYR A 313 26.59 10.70 10.17
N SER A 314 26.20 11.95 10.35
CA SER A 314 24.83 12.33 10.72
C SER A 314 23.79 11.90 9.68
N LYS A 315 22.55 11.72 10.14
CA LYS A 315 21.37 11.45 9.30
C LYS A 315 20.25 12.44 9.65
N LEU A 316 19.46 12.80 8.64
CA LEU A 316 18.19 13.48 8.82
C LEU A 316 17.09 12.44 8.63
N LEU A 317 16.19 12.36 9.60
CA LEU A 317 15.00 11.51 9.55
C LEU A 317 13.79 12.44 9.49
N VAL A 318 13.12 12.49 8.33
CA VAL A 318 11.86 13.21 8.16
C VAL A 318 10.74 12.19 8.20
N HIS A 319 9.86 12.34 9.17
CA HIS A 319 8.66 11.54 9.36
C HIS A 319 7.45 12.43 9.10
N ASP A 320 7.02 12.45 7.85
CA ASP A 320 5.85 13.20 7.37
C ASP A 320 5.10 12.32 6.35
N HIS A 321 3.89 12.74 5.94
CA HIS A 321 3.20 12.06 4.86
C HIS A 321 3.96 12.22 3.53
N VAL A 322 4.00 11.12 2.76
CA VAL A 322 4.66 11.08 1.45
C VAL A 322 3.62 10.67 0.42
N LEU A 323 3.04 11.67 -0.26
CA LEU A 323 2.00 11.39 -1.25
C LEU A 323 2.59 10.65 -2.45
N PRO A 324 1.86 9.69 -3.04
CA PRO A 324 2.26 9.14 -4.32
C PRO A 324 2.14 10.22 -5.40
N ASP A 325 3.08 10.23 -6.36
CA ASP A 325 3.06 11.20 -7.45
C ASP A 325 1.83 11.07 -8.38
N ARG A 326 1.15 9.92 -8.34
CA ARG A 326 -0.01 9.58 -9.18
C ARG A 326 -1.02 8.76 -8.38
N ASP A 327 -2.28 8.86 -8.79
CA ASP A 327 -3.39 8.08 -8.22
C ASP A 327 -3.51 8.13 -6.68
N PRO A 328 -3.38 9.33 -6.04
CA PRO A 328 -3.48 9.41 -4.59
C PRO A 328 -4.88 9.02 -4.11
N HIS A 329 -4.94 8.43 -2.92
CA HIS A 329 -6.22 8.15 -2.26
C HIS A 329 -6.95 9.48 -1.98
N PRO A 330 -8.29 9.56 -2.15
CA PRO A 330 -9.04 10.81 -1.90
C PRO A 330 -8.81 11.41 -0.51
N GLN A 331 -8.62 10.56 0.52
CA GLN A 331 -8.28 11.02 1.87
C GLN A 331 -6.92 11.71 1.93
N ALA A 332 -5.91 11.22 1.21
CA ALA A 332 -4.58 11.84 1.20
C ALA A 332 -4.63 13.23 0.55
N THR A 333 -5.36 13.38 -0.56
CA THR A 333 -5.56 14.70 -1.18
C THR A 333 -6.43 15.62 -0.34
N ALA A 334 -7.41 15.09 0.40
CA ALA A 334 -8.20 15.90 1.33
C ALA A 334 -7.36 16.39 2.52
N TYR A 335 -6.39 15.58 2.97
CA TYR A 335 -5.44 15.97 4.00
C TYR A 335 -4.52 17.09 3.51
N ASP A 336 -3.95 16.99 2.31
CA ASP A 336 -3.19 18.06 1.66
C ASP A 336 -3.97 19.39 1.57
N LEU A 337 -5.20 19.34 1.06
CA LEU A 337 -6.06 20.52 1.00
C LEU A 337 -6.38 21.07 2.40
N THR A 338 -6.41 20.21 3.42
CA THR A 338 -6.57 20.66 4.81
C THR A 338 -5.32 21.43 5.27
N MET A 339 -4.11 20.97 4.95
CA MET A 339 -2.87 21.71 5.23
C MET A 339 -2.88 23.09 4.55
N MET A 340 -3.33 23.16 3.30
CA MET A 340 -3.46 24.43 2.57
C MET A 340 -4.41 25.41 3.28
N VAL A 341 -5.61 24.96 3.66
CA VAL A 341 -6.61 25.87 4.25
C VAL A 341 -6.30 26.25 5.71
N LYS A 342 -5.51 25.44 6.43
CA LYS A 342 -5.21 25.65 7.86
C LYS A 342 -3.93 26.42 8.11
N VAL A 343 -2.85 26.05 7.43
CA VAL A 343 -1.49 26.54 7.72
C VAL A 343 -0.79 27.10 6.48
N SER A 344 -1.47 27.23 5.34
CA SER A 344 -0.87 27.71 4.09
C SER A 344 0.35 26.86 3.67
N ALA A 345 0.24 25.56 3.89
CA ALA A 345 1.28 24.58 3.58
C ALA A 345 0.71 23.45 2.71
N LEU A 346 1.43 22.34 2.64
CA LEU A 346 1.15 21.27 1.70
C LEU A 346 1.71 19.94 2.19
N GLU A 347 1.01 18.88 1.82
CA GLU A 347 1.61 17.57 1.78
C GLU A 347 2.41 17.40 0.49
N ARG A 348 3.55 16.71 0.59
CA ARG A 348 4.49 16.61 -0.52
C ARG A 348 4.48 15.21 -1.11
N THR A 349 4.54 15.15 -2.43
CA THR A 349 4.81 13.88 -3.11
C THR A 349 6.27 13.45 -2.92
N GLU A 350 6.58 12.19 -3.24
CA GLU A 350 7.97 11.70 -3.25
C GLU A 350 8.90 12.62 -4.05
N GLN A 351 8.52 13.04 -5.26
CA GLN A 351 9.33 13.95 -6.07
C GLN A 351 9.50 15.33 -5.44
N MET A 352 8.46 15.85 -4.80
CA MET A 352 8.52 17.13 -4.10
C MET A 352 9.46 17.07 -2.88
N TRP A 353 9.41 15.97 -2.12
CA TRP A 353 10.35 15.71 -1.02
C TRP A 353 11.80 15.65 -1.50
N VAL A 354 12.07 14.86 -2.55
CA VAL A 354 13.40 14.74 -3.15
C VAL A 354 13.91 16.12 -3.62
N LYS A 355 13.05 16.91 -4.25
CA LYS A 355 13.40 18.26 -4.72
C LYS A 355 13.68 19.22 -3.58
N LEU A 356 12.83 19.25 -2.54
CA LEU A 356 13.02 20.11 -1.37
C LEU A 356 14.33 19.78 -0.65
N LEU A 357 14.53 18.51 -0.30
CA LEU A 357 15.74 18.04 0.38
C LEU A 357 16.99 18.27 -0.48
N GLY A 358 16.92 17.98 -1.78
CA GLY A 358 18.00 18.26 -2.73
C GLY A 358 18.37 19.74 -2.82
N SER A 359 17.38 20.63 -2.75
CA SER A 359 17.60 22.08 -2.85
C SER A 359 18.42 22.67 -1.71
N VAL A 360 18.51 21.96 -0.58
CA VAL A 360 19.34 22.36 0.57
C VAL A 360 20.58 21.47 0.72
N GLY A 361 20.84 20.54 -0.18
CA GLY A 361 22.06 19.71 -0.18
C GLY A 361 21.93 18.36 0.53
N PHE A 362 20.71 17.92 0.83
CA PHE A 362 20.46 16.55 1.25
C PHE A 362 20.29 15.60 0.05
N ARG A 363 20.59 14.32 0.29
CA ARG A 363 20.25 13.24 -0.63
C ARG A 363 19.36 12.24 0.10
N VAL A 364 18.19 11.96 -0.46
CA VAL A 364 17.30 10.90 0.05
C VAL A 364 18.01 9.56 -0.09
N VAL A 365 18.23 8.89 1.05
CA VAL A 365 18.90 7.57 1.08
C VAL A 365 17.89 6.45 0.91
N LYS A 366 16.76 6.56 1.61
CA LYS A 366 15.67 5.59 1.59
C LYS A 366 14.40 6.25 2.10
N ILE A 367 13.26 5.85 1.56
CA ILE A 367 11.94 6.13 2.12
C ILE A 367 11.44 4.82 2.74
N TRP A 368 11.05 4.87 4.00
CA TRP A 368 10.41 3.77 4.69
C TRP A 368 8.91 4.05 4.82
N SER A 369 8.09 3.01 4.73
CA SER A 369 6.64 3.09 4.85
C SER A 369 6.14 1.97 5.75
N SER A 370 5.17 2.25 6.61
CA SER A 370 4.47 1.22 7.38
C SER A 370 3.17 0.83 6.69
N PRO A 371 2.77 -0.45 6.74
CA PRO A 371 1.46 -0.85 6.25
C PRO A 371 0.28 -0.20 6.97
N LEU A 372 0.52 0.28 8.20
CA LEU A 372 -0.45 1.02 9.02
C LEU A 372 -0.62 2.48 8.57
N ALA A 373 0.24 2.98 7.68
CA ALA A 373 0.08 4.30 7.07
C ALA A 373 -1.05 4.24 6.03
N THR A 374 -2.28 4.37 6.50
CA THR A 374 -3.53 4.33 5.71
C THR A 374 -3.55 5.27 4.51
N GLN A 375 -2.68 6.27 4.49
CA GLN A 375 -2.59 7.32 3.47
C GLN A 375 -1.59 7.01 2.34
N ASN A 376 -0.72 5.99 2.48
CA ASN A 376 0.42 5.73 1.58
C ASN A 376 0.14 4.77 0.42
N TYR A 377 -1.11 4.50 0.09
CA TYR A 377 -1.43 3.51 -0.94
C TYR A 377 -2.04 4.18 -2.18
N ALA A 378 -1.17 4.43 -3.16
CA ALA A 378 -1.60 4.47 -4.55
C ALA A 378 -2.10 3.09 -4.94
N THR A 379 -3.24 3.03 -5.62
CA THR A 379 -3.59 1.85 -6.41
C THR A 379 -2.47 1.61 -7.42
N THR A 380 -2.00 0.37 -7.56
CA THR A 380 -0.98 -0.02 -8.54
C THR A 380 -1.31 0.51 -9.94
N ASP A 381 -0.64 1.59 -10.38
CA ASP A 381 -0.75 2.16 -11.73
C ASP A 381 0.18 1.39 -12.69
N PRO A 382 -0.35 0.74 -13.74
CA PRO A 382 0.43 0.01 -14.74
C PRO A 382 1.40 0.89 -15.57
N ASN A 383 1.42 2.22 -15.40
CA ASN A 383 2.27 3.16 -16.14
C ASN A 383 3.42 3.81 -15.35
N ARG A 384 3.79 3.30 -14.16
CA ARG A 384 5.00 3.71 -13.41
C ARG A 384 6.28 3.73 -14.28
N LEU A 385 6.89 4.90 -14.52
CA LEU A 385 8.27 4.98 -15.03
C LEU A 385 9.20 4.51 -13.92
N LEU A 386 10.09 3.56 -14.24
CA LEU A 386 10.98 2.89 -13.29
C LEU A 386 11.98 3.87 -12.65
N PRO A 387 12.46 3.62 -11.41
CA PRO A 387 13.63 4.30 -10.86
C PRO A 387 14.88 3.98 -11.72
N PRO A 388 15.96 4.79 -11.65
CA PRO A 388 17.16 4.56 -12.45
C PRO A 388 17.71 3.13 -12.28
N PHE A 389 18.08 2.53 -13.42
CA PHE A 389 18.39 1.11 -13.65
C PHE A 389 19.43 0.46 -12.70
N SER A 390 20.11 1.22 -11.84
CA SER A 390 21.04 0.67 -10.85
C SER A 390 20.38 0.07 -9.60
N ALA A 391 19.09 0.36 -9.33
CA ALA A 391 18.39 -0.10 -8.13
C ALA A 391 17.70 -1.48 -8.26
N LEU A 392 17.58 -2.01 -9.48
CA LEU A 392 16.82 -3.25 -9.75
C LEU A 392 17.62 -4.54 -9.47
N ILE A 393 18.93 -4.40 -9.21
CA ILE A 393 19.89 -5.50 -8.99
C ILE A 393 19.66 -6.23 -7.65
N MET A 394 18.81 -5.73 -6.74
CA MET A 394 18.54 -6.34 -5.43
C MET A 394 17.10 -6.83 -5.18
N ALA A 395 16.20 -6.77 -6.15
CA ALA A 395 14.77 -6.84 -5.86
C ALA A 395 14.10 -8.22 -6.04
N LEU A 396 14.62 -9.10 -6.92
CA LEU A 396 14.19 -10.50 -7.00
C LEU A 396 15.21 -11.41 -6.34
N PRO A 397 14.80 -12.42 -5.56
CA PRO A 397 15.73 -13.23 -4.76
C PRO A 397 16.50 -14.28 -5.59
N TYR A 398 16.20 -14.43 -6.87
CA TYR A 398 16.76 -15.48 -7.75
C TYR A 398 17.78 -14.90 -8.73
N LYS A 399 18.85 -15.64 -8.99
CA LYS A 399 20.01 -15.20 -9.76
C LYS A 399 20.15 -15.86 -11.12
N HIS A 400 19.66 -17.09 -11.29
CA HIS A 400 19.78 -17.84 -12.54
C HIS A 400 18.48 -18.56 -12.88
N TYR A 401 17.88 -18.13 -14.00
CA TYR A 401 16.59 -18.60 -14.48
C TYR A 401 16.75 -19.62 -15.62
N LEU A 402 16.00 -20.72 -15.55
CA LEU A 402 15.72 -21.59 -16.69
C LEU A 402 14.36 -21.21 -17.29
N ALA A 403 14.35 -20.53 -18.44
CA ALA A 403 13.15 -20.01 -19.07
C ALA A 403 12.69 -20.92 -20.22
N ILE A 404 11.61 -21.66 -19.99
CA ILE A 404 11.07 -22.68 -20.90
C ILE A 404 9.98 -22.09 -21.77
N GLY A 405 10.17 -22.14 -23.09
CA GLY A 405 9.29 -21.47 -24.06
C GLY A 405 9.61 -19.99 -24.22
N ALA A 406 10.90 -19.64 -24.22
CA ALA A 406 11.39 -18.25 -24.21
C ALA A 406 11.98 -17.77 -25.54
N THR A 407 11.54 -18.34 -26.67
CA THR A 407 12.00 -17.94 -28.02
C THR A 407 11.06 -16.96 -28.75
N SER A 408 9.93 -16.59 -28.15
CA SER A 408 9.06 -15.50 -28.61
C SER A 408 8.08 -15.03 -27.52
N GLY A 409 7.36 -13.94 -27.81
CA GLY A 409 6.26 -13.42 -26.99
C GLY A 409 6.65 -13.17 -25.54
N ILE A 410 5.75 -13.53 -24.62
CA ILE A 410 5.92 -13.36 -23.16
C ILE A 410 7.25 -13.95 -22.66
N GLY A 411 7.59 -15.17 -23.11
CA GLY A 411 8.78 -15.86 -22.66
C GLY A 411 10.07 -15.12 -23.01
N LEU A 412 10.16 -14.63 -24.24
CA LEU A 412 11.31 -13.86 -24.72
C LEU A 412 11.40 -12.49 -24.03
N ALA A 413 10.27 -11.79 -23.86
CA ALA A 413 10.20 -10.48 -23.22
C ALA A 413 10.66 -10.56 -21.75
N ILE A 414 10.13 -11.54 -20.99
CA ILE A 414 10.52 -11.76 -19.59
C ILE A 414 11.98 -12.20 -19.50
N ALA A 415 12.45 -13.12 -20.35
CA ALA A 415 13.86 -13.54 -20.36
C ALA A 415 14.81 -12.38 -20.63
N THR A 416 14.47 -11.51 -21.58
CA THR A 416 15.25 -10.30 -21.91
C THR A 416 15.31 -9.35 -20.73
N GLN A 417 14.16 -9.08 -20.09
CA GLN A 417 14.13 -8.20 -18.94
C GLN A 417 14.87 -8.78 -17.73
N LEU A 418 14.80 -10.09 -17.48
CA LEU A 418 15.58 -10.76 -16.44
C LEU A 418 17.09 -10.56 -16.62
N VAL A 419 17.60 -10.64 -17.86
CA VAL A 419 19.01 -10.33 -18.14
C VAL A 419 19.34 -8.85 -17.88
N GLN A 420 18.45 -7.94 -18.29
CA GLN A 420 18.64 -6.50 -18.09
C GLN A 420 18.73 -6.11 -16.60
N ILE A 421 18.04 -6.83 -15.72
CA ILE A 421 18.11 -6.61 -14.26
C ILE A 421 19.28 -7.34 -13.58
N GLY A 422 20.14 -7.99 -14.37
CA GLY A 422 21.38 -8.60 -13.89
C GLY A 422 21.29 -10.10 -13.56
N ALA A 423 20.18 -10.77 -13.87
CA ALA A 423 20.10 -12.22 -13.73
C ALA A 423 20.79 -12.94 -14.91
N LYS A 424 21.23 -14.17 -14.67
CA LYS A 424 21.60 -15.11 -15.72
C LYS A 424 20.35 -15.83 -16.22
N VAL A 425 20.22 -16.03 -17.53
CA VAL A 425 19.03 -16.70 -18.10
C VAL A 425 19.44 -17.76 -19.12
N THR A 426 19.08 -19.01 -18.85
CA THR A 426 19.14 -20.10 -19.82
C THR A 426 17.78 -20.25 -20.50
N VAL A 427 17.69 -19.88 -21.78
CA VAL A 427 16.44 -20.00 -22.56
C VAL A 427 16.34 -21.37 -23.21
N VAL A 428 15.12 -21.94 -23.20
CA VAL A 428 14.81 -23.24 -23.79
C VAL A 428 13.70 -23.09 -24.83
N GLY A 429 13.91 -23.69 -26.00
CA GLY A 429 12.92 -23.71 -27.07
C GLY A 429 13.34 -24.62 -28.23
N ARG A 430 12.52 -24.69 -29.28
CA ARG A 430 12.78 -25.57 -30.44
C ARG A 430 13.59 -24.92 -31.56
N ARG A 431 13.56 -23.59 -31.64
CA ARG A 431 14.13 -22.80 -32.74
C ARG A 431 15.57 -22.41 -32.40
N GLN A 432 16.54 -23.17 -32.90
CA GLN A 432 17.97 -22.94 -32.61
C GLN A 432 18.39 -21.51 -32.99
N GLU A 433 17.98 -21.03 -34.17
CA GLU A 433 18.28 -19.68 -34.65
C GLU A 433 17.91 -18.56 -33.66
N ARG A 434 16.75 -18.67 -32.99
CA ARG A 434 16.28 -17.67 -32.02
C ARG A 434 16.96 -17.80 -30.66
N LEU A 435 17.41 -19.00 -30.31
CA LEU A 435 18.24 -19.21 -29.12
C LEU A 435 19.61 -18.57 -29.33
N ASP A 436 20.21 -18.78 -30.49
CA ASP A 436 21.50 -18.19 -30.87
C ASP A 436 21.41 -16.66 -30.91
N GLU A 437 20.36 -16.11 -31.52
CA GLU A 437 20.08 -14.67 -31.54
C GLU A 437 19.94 -14.07 -30.13
N PHE A 438 19.23 -14.76 -29.22
CA PHE A 438 19.09 -14.31 -27.84
C PHE A 438 20.45 -14.27 -27.14
N VAL A 439 21.25 -15.34 -27.24
CA VAL A 439 22.59 -15.41 -26.62
C VAL A 439 23.52 -14.35 -27.22
N GLN A 440 23.47 -14.14 -28.53
CA GLN A 440 24.27 -13.11 -29.20
C GLN A 440 23.89 -11.70 -28.74
N THR A 441 22.59 -11.42 -28.57
CA THR A 441 22.09 -10.11 -28.18
C THR A 441 22.36 -9.79 -26.71
N GLN A 442 22.18 -10.77 -25.82
CA GLN A 442 22.29 -10.60 -24.37
C GLN A 442 23.71 -10.80 -23.82
N GLY A 443 24.56 -11.49 -24.59
CA GLY A 443 25.93 -11.81 -24.24
C GLY A 443 26.07 -13.18 -23.55
N PRO A 444 27.08 -14.00 -23.93
CA PRO A 444 27.23 -15.38 -23.45
C PRO A 444 27.59 -15.50 -21.95
N GLU A 445 28.00 -14.41 -21.32
CA GLU A 445 28.24 -14.32 -19.87
C GLU A 445 26.92 -14.36 -19.06
N LYS A 446 25.83 -13.85 -19.64
CA LYS A 446 24.53 -13.66 -18.96
C LYS A 446 23.42 -14.53 -19.54
N ALA A 447 23.60 -15.06 -20.75
CA ALA A 447 22.60 -15.84 -21.45
C ALA A 447 23.17 -17.16 -22.00
N ASP A 448 22.36 -18.21 -21.96
CA ASP A 448 22.63 -19.51 -22.59
C ASP A 448 21.37 -20.01 -23.30
N GLY A 449 21.52 -20.89 -24.28
CA GLY A 449 20.44 -21.40 -25.11
C GLY A 449 20.48 -22.91 -25.23
N VAL A 450 19.35 -23.57 -24.98
CA VAL A 450 19.24 -25.04 -25.08
C VAL A 450 18.05 -25.43 -25.94
N ALA A 451 18.33 -26.11 -27.06
CA ALA A 451 17.28 -26.64 -27.91
C ALA A 451 16.63 -27.87 -27.28
N PHE A 452 15.33 -27.79 -26.98
CA PHE A 452 14.56 -28.91 -26.48
C PHE A 452 13.07 -28.75 -26.79
N ASP A 453 12.43 -29.86 -27.18
CA ASP A 453 10.98 -29.94 -27.35
C ASP A 453 10.35 -30.58 -26.12
N ILE A 454 9.65 -29.77 -25.32
CA ILE A 454 9.03 -30.20 -24.06
C ILE A 454 7.89 -31.21 -24.26
N SER A 455 7.40 -31.40 -25.49
CA SER A 455 6.41 -32.45 -25.78
C SER A 455 7.02 -33.86 -25.79
N ARG A 456 8.36 -33.98 -25.84
CA ARG A 456 9.09 -35.25 -25.76
C ARG A 456 9.27 -35.67 -24.30
N LEU A 457 8.17 -36.15 -23.70
CA LEU A 457 8.10 -36.40 -22.25
C LEU A 457 9.16 -37.40 -21.75
N ASP A 458 9.46 -38.43 -22.53
CA ASP A 458 10.43 -39.47 -22.17
C ASP A 458 11.88 -38.96 -22.11
N ASP A 459 12.17 -37.85 -22.80
CA ASP A 459 13.51 -37.26 -22.87
C ASP A 459 13.75 -36.20 -21.77
N ILE A 460 12.70 -35.77 -21.06
CA ILE A 460 12.78 -34.75 -19.99
C ILE A 460 13.81 -35.10 -18.91
N PRO A 461 13.91 -36.34 -18.39
CA PRO A 461 14.88 -36.67 -17.35
C PRO A 461 16.33 -36.44 -17.77
N GLU A 462 16.69 -36.83 -19.00
CA GLU A 462 18.05 -36.65 -19.51
C GLU A 462 18.33 -35.18 -19.86
N PHE A 463 17.33 -34.48 -20.42
CA PHE A 463 17.41 -33.03 -20.65
C PHE A 463 17.68 -32.26 -19.35
N VAL A 464 16.88 -32.49 -18.31
CA VAL A 464 17.03 -31.82 -17.02
C VAL A 464 18.39 -32.14 -16.39
N LYS A 465 18.82 -33.40 -16.43
CA LYS A 465 20.14 -33.80 -15.94
C LYS A 465 21.26 -33.05 -16.67
N SER A 466 21.19 -32.94 -17.99
CA SER A 466 22.17 -32.22 -18.81
C SER A 466 22.23 -30.73 -18.44
N VAL A 467 21.07 -30.05 -18.39
CA VAL A 467 20.97 -28.62 -18.04
C VAL A 467 21.47 -28.34 -16.63
N MET A 468 21.03 -29.11 -15.64
CA MET A 468 21.42 -28.90 -14.24
C MET A 468 22.88 -29.29 -13.96
N THR A 469 23.47 -30.16 -14.78
CA THR A 469 24.92 -30.44 -14.72
C THR A 469 25.73 -29.27 -15.27
N LYS A 470 25.28 -28.66 -16.38
CA LYS A 470 25.93 -27.49 -16.99
C LYS A 470 25.79 -26.23 -16.12
N SER A 471 24.61 -26.06 -15.51
CA SER A 471 24.23 -24.87 -14.74
C SER A 471 23.60 -25.27 -13.39
N PRO A 472 24.39 -25.75 -12.42
CA PRO A 472 23.90 -26.19 -11.12
C PRO A 472 23.40 -25.03 -10.23
N ASP A 473 23.70 -23.80 -10.62
CA ASP A 473 23.33 -22.55 -9.95
C ASP A 473 21.91 -22.05 -10.32
N ILE A 474 21.20 -22.73 -11.22
CA ILE A 474 19.79 -22.42 -11.53
C ILE A 474 18.94 -22.50 -10.26
N ASP A 475 18.29 -21.39 -9.92
CA ASP A 475 17.46 -21.24 -8.72
C ASP A 475 16.00 -20.88 -9.03
N CYS A 476 15.69 -20.49 -10.26
CA CYS A 476 14.31 -20.24 -10.70
C CYS A 476 13.99 -20.91 -12.05
N ILE A 477 12.83 -21.53 -12.15
CA ILE A 477 12.33 -22.14 -13.38
C ILE A 477 11.10 -21.37 -13.84
N PHE A 478 11.14 -20.80 -15.04
CA PHE A 478 10.03 -20.07 -15.63
C PHE A 478 9.40 -20.88 -16.77
N PHE A 479 8.18 -21.36 -16.54
CA PHE A 479 7.38 -22.13 -17.49
C PHE A 479 6.44 -21.21 -18.28
N ASN A 480 6.77 -20.95 -19.55
CA ASN A 480 5.98 -20.09 -20.43
C ASN A 480 5.42 -20.82 -21.66
N ALA A 481 6.05 -21.91 -22.11
CA ALA A 481 5.65 -22.59 -23.34
C ALA A 481 4.14 -22.89 -23.39
N GLY A 482 3.53 -22.61 -24.54
CA GLY A 482 2.14 -22.93 -24.77
C GLY A 482 1.76 -22.81 -26.25
N VAL A 483 0.72 -23.55 -26.62
CA VAL A 483 0.08 -23.54 -27.94
C VAL A 483 -1.43 -23.41 -27.74
N GLN A 484 -2.11 -22.78 -28.70
CA GLN A 484 -3.55 -22.52 -28.63
C GLN A 484 -4.17 -22.74 -30.02
N LYS A 485 -5.27 -23.50 -30.09
CA LYS A 485 -6.04 -23.69 -31.34
C LYS A 485 -7.55 -23.66 -31.10
N PRO A 486 -8.34 -23.20 -32.09
CA PRO A 486 -9.79 -23.31 -32.03
C PRO A 486 -10.26 -24.72 -32.37
N TYR A 487 -11.30 -25.18 -31.68
CA TYR A 487 -11.99 -26.44 -31.98
C TYR A 487 -13.49 -26.24 -31.89
N ASP A 488 -14.23 -26.81 -32.83
CA ASP A 488 -15.65 -27.06 -32.68
C ASP A 488 -15.85 -28.53 -32.32
N VAL A 489 -16.10 -28.80 -31.04
CA VAL A 489 -16.24 -30.17 -30.52
C VAL A 489 -17.62 -30.78 -30.81
N ALA A 490 -18.55 -30.00 -31.39
CA ALA A 490 -19.81 -30.51 -31.87
C ALA A 490 -19.69 -31.18 -33.25
N GLU A 491 -18.58 -30.93 -33.96
CA GLU A 491 -18.26 -31.47 -35.29
C GLU A 491 -17.02 -32.38 -35.23
N GLU A 492 -16.60 -32.94 -36.38
CA GLU A 492 -15.34 -33.68 -36.48
C GLU A 492 -14.14 -32.73 -36.29
N PHE A 493 -13.23 -33.09 -35.36
CA PHE A 493 -12.03 -32.30 -35.05
C PHE A 493 -10.79 -33.18 -34.89
N ASP A 494 -9.61 -32.59 -35.01
CA ASP A 494 -8.34 -33.29 -34.83
C ASP A 494 -8.05 -33.56 -33.35
N LEU A 495 -8.43 -34.76 -32.90
CA LEU A 495 -8.23 -35.23 -31.53
C LEU A 495 -6.74 -35.32 -31.15
N ALA A 496 -5.86 -35.66 -32.10
CA ALA A 496 -4.42 -35.73 -31.84
C ALA A 496 -3.87 -34.34 -31.53
N SER A 497 -4.26 -33.33 -32.31
CA SER A 497 -3.91 -31.93 -32.04
C SER A 497 -4.46 -31.44 -30.69
N PHE A 498 -5.70 -31.82 -30.34
CA PHE A 498 -6.28 -31.49 -29.03
C PHE A 498 -5.42 -32.06 -27.89
N HIS A 499 -5.03 -33.33 -27.99
CA HIS A 499 -4.19 -34.00 -27.00
C HIS A 499 -2.78 -33.41 -26.95
N ASP A 500 -2.21 -33.03 -28.10
CA ASP A 500 -0.91 -32.37 -28.19
C ASP A 500 -0.90 -31.02 -27.47
N GLU A 501 -1.98 -30.26 -27.56
CA GLU A 501 -2.14 -28.99 -26.85
C GLU A 501 -2.17 -29.18 -25.32
N VAL A 502 -2.92 -30.18 -24.83
CA VAL A 502 -2.90 -30.55 -23.40
C VAL A 502 -1.51 -31.03 -22.97
N LYS A 503 -0.85 -31.83 -23.81
CA LYS A 503 0.49 -32.36 -23.55
C LYS A 503 1.52 -31.23 -23.41
N VAL A 504 1.53 -30.27 -24.32
CA VAL A 504 2.43 -29.12 -24.29
C VAL A 504 2.10 -28.19 -23.12
N ASN A 505 0.85 -27.77 -22.98
CA ASN A 505 0.46 -26.72 -22.01
C ASN A 505 0.42 -27.20 -20.56
N PHE A 506 0.30 -28.51 -20.32
CA PHE A 506 0.12 -29.06 -18.98
C PHE A 506 1.02 -30.27 -18.69
N THR A 507 0.90 -31.37 -19.44
CA THR A 507 1.59 -32.63 -19.09
C THR A 507 3.11 -32.45 -19.05
N SER A 508 3.68 -31.71 -19.99
CA SER A 508 5.12 -31.40 -20.02
C SER A 508 5.58 -30.63 -18.78
N PHE A 509 4.78 -29.68 -18.29
CA PHE A 509 5.11 -28.88 -17.11
C PHE A 509 5.10 -29.72 -15.84
N VAL A 510 4.18 -30.69 -15.73
CA VAL A 510 4.19 -31.65 -14.61
C VAL A 510 5.45 -32.51 -14.65
N SER A 511 5.81 -33.06 -15.82
CA SER A 511 7.02 -33.88 -15.99
C SER A 511 8.30 -33.11 -15.71
N LEU A 512 8.41 -31.87 -16.19
CA LEU A 512 9.54 -30.97 -15.92
C LEU A 512 9.62 -30.59 -14.45
N THR A 513 8.49 -30.25 -13.82
CA THR A 513 8.43 -29.93 -12.38
C THR A 513 8.91 -31.12 -11.55
N HIS A 514 8.46 -32.33 -11.87
CA HIS A 514 8.90 -33.56 -11.19
C HIS A 514 10.41 -33.77 -11.32
N ALA A 515 10.98 -33.58 -12.52
CA ALA A 515 12.40 -33.76 -12.76
C ALA A 515 13.29 -32.65 -12.13
N LEU A 516 12.80 -31.40 -12.08
CA LEU A 516 13.56 -30.23 -11.59
C LEU A 516 13.45 -30.03 -10.07
N LEU A 517 12.32 -30.41 -9.44
CA LEU A 517 12.07 -30.20 -8.02
C LEU A 517 13.18 -30.75 -7.10
N PRO A 518 13.74 -31.96 -7.32
CA PRO A 518 14.84 -32.46 -6.51
C PRO A 518 16.09 -31.55 -6.51
N TYR A 519 16.36 -30.85 -7.62
CA TYR A 519 17.50 -29.93 -7.70
C TYR A 519 17.22 -28.64 -6.93
N LEU A 520 16.05 -28.03 -7.11
CA LEU A 520 15.68 -26.80 -6.39
C LEU A 520 15.63 -27.02 -4.87
N LYS A 521 15.12 -28.17 -4.41
CA LYS A 521 15.08 -28.52 -2.98
C LYS A 521 16.45 -28.75 -2.34
N ARG A 522 17.48 -29.05 -3.14
CA ARG A 522 18.87 -29.19 -2.64
C ARG A 522 19.58 -27.86 -2.51
N ASN A 523 19.12 -26.83 -3.21
CA ASN A 523 19.64 -25.48 -3.08
C ASN A 523 19.22 -24.93 -1.69
N PRO A 524 20.14 -24.44 -0.84
CA PRO A 524 19.80 -23.87 0.46
C PRO A 524 19.23 -22.45 0.37
N GLY A 525 19.41 -21.76 -0.76
CA GLY A 525 18.91 -20.41 -1.02
C GLY A 525 17.45 -20.40 -1.51
N PRO A 526 16.85 -19.21 -1.71
CA PRO A 526 15.50 -19.10 -2.24
C PRO A 526 15.41 -19.69 -3.66
N THR A 527 14.41 -20.52 -3.92
CA THR A 527 14.14 -21.08 -5.26
C THR A 527 12.69 -20.87 -5.67
N ALA A 528 12.38 -20.97 -6.97
CA ALA A 528 11.00 -20.87 -7.43
C ALA A 528 10.67 -21.62 -8.72
N PHE A 529 9.40 -22.02 -8.81
CA PHE A 529 8.71 -22.28 -10.07
C PHE A 529 7.77 -21.12 -10.38
N ILE A 530 7.89 -20.55 -11.58
CA ILE A 530 6.98 -19.52 -12.09
C ILE A 530 6.23 -20.13 -13.29
N PHE A 531 4.90 -20.17 -13.23
CA PHE A 531 4.06 -20.73 -14.28
C PHE A 531 3.25 -19.64 -14.98
N THR A 532 3.26 -19.65 -16.31
CA THR A 532 2.36 -18.82 -17.12
C THR A 532 1.04 -19.56 -17.34
N GLY A 533 0.04 -19.21 -16.53
CA GLY A 533 -1.36 -19.65 -16.61
C GLY A 533 -2.14 -18.92 -17.71
N SER A 534 -3.40 -18.60 -17.43
CA SER A 534 -4.26 -17.79 -18.30
C SER A 534 -5.57 -17.41 -17.59
N ASN A 535 -6.12 -16.22 -17.87
CA ASN A 535 -7.42 -15.82 -17.33
C ASN A 535 -8.56 -16.74 -17.79
N ILE A 536 -8.41 -17.41 -18.94
CA ILE A 536 -9.38 -18.40 -19.40
C ILE A 536 -9.27 -19.77 -18.70
N SER A 537 -8.42 -19.88 -17.66
CA SER A 537 -8.47 -20.94 -16.64
C SER A 537 -9.53 -20.69 -15.55
N ILE A 538 -10.06 -19.46 -15.50
CA ILE A 538 -11.10 -19.05 -14.56
C ILE A 538 -12.44 -18.95 -15.30
N VAL A 539 -12.46 -18.24 -16.43
CA VAL A 539 -13.63 -18.10 -17.30
C VAL A 539 -13.28 -18.65 -18.69
N PRO A 540 -13.66 -19.90 -19.02
CA PRO A 540 -13.20 -20.57 -20.23
C PRO A 540 -13.76 -19.95 -21.51
N ALA A 541 -12.96 -19.99 -22.58
CA ALA A 541 -13.37 -19.56 -23.91
C ALA A 541 -13.97 -20.76 -24.66
N ALA A 542 -15.24 -20.67 -25.06
CA ALA A 542 -15.96 -21.76 -25.70
C ALA A 542 -15.30 -22.26 -27.00
N THR A 543 -14.63 -21.38 -27.75
CA THR A 543 -13.93 -21.71 -28.99
C THR A 543 -12.57 -22.35 -28.78
N LEU A 544 -12.03 -22.39 -27.55
CA LEU A 544 -10.68 -22.87 -27.22
C LEU A 544 -10.70 -23.97 -26.14
N PRO A 545 -11.47 -25.07 -26.33
CA PRO A 545 -11.73 -26.03 -25.26
C PRO A 545 -10.47 -26.74 -24.76
N ALA A 546 -9.55 -27.14 -25.66
CA ALA A 546 -8.28 -27.78 -25.28
C ALA A 546 -7.41 -26.83 -24.44
N TYR A 547 -7.24 -25.59 -24.92
CA TYR A 547 -6.47 -24.56 -24.23
C TYR A 547 -7.02 -24.29 -22.84
N SER A 548 -8.32 -23.96 -22.75
CA SER A 548 -9.00 -23.66 -21.49
C SER A 548 -8.87 -24.83 -20.52
N ALA A 549 -9.14 -26.06 -20.95
CA ALA A 549 -8.99 -27.24 -20.09
C ALA A 549 -7.54 -27.41 -19.60
N SER A 550 -6.54 -27.27 -20.49
CA SER A 550 -5.13 -27.39 -20.12
C SER A 550 -4.67 -26.32 -19.12
N LYS A 551 -5.14 -25.07 -19.27
CA LYS A 551 -4.82 -23.97 -18.35
C LYS A 551 -5.57 -24.08 -17.02
N VAL A 552 -6.79 -24.62 -17.00
CA VAL A 552 -7.46 -25.01 -15.75
C VAL A 552 -6.66 -26.07 -15.01
N ALA A 553 -6.21 -27.11 -15.71
CA ALA A 553 -5.40 -28.17 -15.12
C ALA A 553 -4.09 -27.63 -14.54
N LEU A 554 -3.43 -26.72 -15.27
CA LEU A 554 -2.23 -26.03 -14.78
C LEU A 554 -2.51 -25.19 -13.53
N ASN A 555 -3.57 -24.37 -13.54
CA ASN A 555 -3.96 -23.55 -12.39
C ASN A 555 -4.24 -24.40 -11.13
N VAL A 556 -4.92 -25.54 -11.28
CA VAL A 556 -5.15 -26.46 -10.15
C VAL A 556 -3.85 -27.09 -9.68
N PHE A 557 -2.98 -27.50 -10.62
CA PHE A 557 -1.67 -28.06 -10.28
C PHE A 557 -0.80 -27.06 -9.52
N THR A 558 -0.76 -25.78 -9.92
CA THR A 558 0.01 -24.75 -9.21
C THR A 558 -0.53 -24.50 -7.80
N LEU A 559 -1.85 -24.48 -7.60
CA LEU A 559 -2.48 -24.39 -6.28
C LEU A 559 -2.05 -25.55 -5.37
N CYS A 560 -2.18 -26.79 -5.86
CA CYS A 560 -1.79 -27.97 -5.10
C CYS A 560 -0.28 -28.03 -4.81
N LEU A 561 0.56 -27.74 -5.81
CA LEU A 561 2.01 -27.75 -5.65
C LEU A 561 2.47 -26.69 -4.63
N ARG A 562 1.90 -25.49 -4.69
CA ARG A 562 2.19 -24.40 -3.76
C ARG A 562 1.92 -24.80 -2.31
N GLU A 563 0.76 -25.41 -2.07
CA GLU A 563 0.37 -25.91 -0.74
C GLU A 563 1.30 -27.03 -0.24
N GLN A 564 1.68 -27.95 -1.12
CA GLN A 564 2.62 -29.04 -0.78
C GLN A 564 4.05 -28.55 -0.51
N LEU A 565 4.45 -27.42 -1.09
CA LEU A 565 5.77 -26.81 -0.94
C LEU A 565 5.82 -25.68 0.11
N ARG A 566 4.75 -25.43 0.88
CA ARG A 566 4.65 -24.28 1.80
C ARG A 566 5.79 -24.15 2.82
N HIS A 567 6.35 -25.28 3.27
CA HIS A 567 7.45 -25.36 4.23
C HIS A 567 8.84 -25.49 3.58
N SER A 568 8.90 -25.42 2.25
CA SER A 568 10.15 -25.42 1.51
C SER A 568 10.58 -23.99 1.17
N ASN A 569 11.86 -23.84 0.86
CA ASN A 569 12.43 -22.64 0.26
C ASN A 569 12.08 -22.46 -1.23
N THR A 570 11.34 -23.40 -1.82
CA THR A 570 10.86 -23.33 -3.20
C THR A 570 9.46 -22.73 -3.27
N LYS A 571 9.36 -21.52 -3.81
CA LYS A 571 8.08 -20.83 -4.04
C LYS A 571 7.42 -21.30 -5.35
N VAL A 572 6.10 -21.22 -5.40
CA VAL A 572 5.31 -21.50 -6.60
C VAL A 572 4.51 -20.25 -6.93
N ILE A 573 4.85 -19.64 -8.05
CA ILE A 573 4.29 -18.38 -8.53
C ILE A 573 3.49 -18.69 -9.80
N GLU A 574 2.30 -18.12 -9.89
CA GLU A 574 1.46 -18.22 -11.09
C GLU A 574 1.21 -16.83 -11.66
N ILE A 575 1.44 -16.68 -12.96
CA ILE A 575 1.10 -15.48 -13.73
C ILE A 575 -0.11 -15.83 -14.60
N SER A 576 -1.22 -15.11 -14.44
CA SER A 576 -2.44 -15.30 -15.23
C SER A 576 -2.62 -14.15 -16.24
N PRO A 577 -2.22 -14.34 -17.50
CA PRO A 577 -2.39 -13.35 -18.54
C PRO A 577 -3.83 -13.22 -19.08
N PRO A 578 -4.24 -12.01 -19.51
CA PRO A 578 -5.33 -11.83 -20.46
C PRO A 578 -4.84 -12.18 -21.88
N PRO A 579 -5.61 -11.97 -22.97
CA PRO A 579 -5.02 -11.96 -24.30
C PRO A 579 -3.87 -10.94 -24.37
N VAL A 580 -2.71 -11.33 -24.92
CA VAL A 580 -1.50 -10.50 -25.04
C VAL A 580 -1.00 -10.56 -26.47
N GLN A 581 -0.60 -9.40 -27.00
CA GLN A 581 -0.10 -9.22 -28.36
C GLN A 581 1.16 -10.05 -28.64
N THR A 582 0.98 -11.29 -29.09
CA THR A 582 2.06 -12.28 -29.30
C THR A 582 1.74 -13.24 -30.45
N GLU A 583 2.73 -14.03 -30.86
CA GLU A 583 2.59 -15.11 -31.86
C GLU A 583 1.57 -16.20 -31.45
N LEU A 584 1.12 -16.26 -30.18
CA LEU A 584 0.16 -17.27 -29.71
C LEU A 584 -1.18 -17.20 -30.47
N HIS A 585 -1.53 -16.01 -30.96
CA HIS A 585 -2.78 -15.76 -31.68
C HIS A 585 -2.63 -15.87 -33.20
N ASP A 586 -1.48 -16.30 -33.74
CA ASP A 586 -1.22 -16.35 -35.20
C ASP A 586 -2.18 -17.31 -35.94
N TYR A 587 -2.88 -18.22 -35.24
CA TYR A 587 -3.97 -19.02 -35.81
C TYR A 587 -5.15 -18.16 -36.32
N MET A 588 -5.25 -16.91 -35.89
CA MET A 588 -6.23 -15.91 -36.37
C MET A 588 -5.71 -15.11 -37.58
N GLY A 589 -4.51 -15.42 -38.07
CA GLY A 589 -3.72 -14.61 -39.01
C GLY A 589 -2.80 -13.64 -38.28
N GLU A 590 -1.55 -13.48 -38.76
CA GLU A 590 -0.50 -12.72 -38.05
C GLU A 590 -0.92 -11.29 -37.70
N ASP A 591 -1.55 -10.56 -38.63
CA ASP A 591 -1.92 -9.16 -38.40
C ASP A 591 -3.03 -9.02 -37.34
N ALA A 592 -4.04 -9.88 -37.39
CA ALA A 592 -5.16 -9.85 -36.44
C ALA A 592 -4.74 -10.40 -35.06
N GLY A 593 -3.98 -11.49 -35.05
CA GLY A 593 -3.52 -12.16 -33.83
C GLY A 593 -2.53 -11.30 -33.03
N ARG A 594 -1.53 -10.71 -33.69
CA ARG A 594 -0.50 -9.92 -33.00
C ARG A 594 -0.99 -8.55 -32.52
N LYS A 595 -2.20 -8.11 -32.92
CA LYS A 595 -2.88 -6.91 -32.41
C LYS A 595 -3.90 -7.23 -31.30
N LEU A 596 -4.15 -8.51 -31.03
CA LEU A 596 -5.16 -8.91 -30.06
C LEU A 596 -4.66 -8.72 -28.63
N GLY A 597 -5.46 -8.01 -27.83
CA GLY A 597 -5.28 -7.93 -26.39
C GLY A 597 -4.28 -6.87 -25.93
N MET A 598 -3.76 -7.07 -24.72
CA MET A 598 -2.86 -6.16 -24.04
C MET A 598 -1.51 -6.08 -24.76
N PRO A 599 -0.91 -4.88 -24.89
CA PRO A 599 0.46 -4.75 -25.39
C PRO A 599 1.44 -5.56 -24.55
N LEU A 600 2.38 -6.25 -25.23
CA LEU A 600 3.35 -7.15 -24.58
C LEU A 600 4.20 -6.45 -23.52
N ASP A 601 4.64 -5.23 -23.80
CA ASP A 601 5.46 -4.45 -22.85
C ASP A 601 4.67 -4.08 -21.59
N THR A 602 3.39 -3.70 -21.75
CA THR A 602 2.49 -3.43 -20.63
C THR A 602 2.27 -4.67 -19.78
N PHE A 603 2.04 -5.82 -20.41
CA PHE A 603 1.88 -7.09 -19.72
C PHE A 603 3.16 -7.47 -18.95
N THR A 604 4.29 -7.45 -19.64
CA THR A 604 5.60 -7.81 -19.09
C THR A 604 5.93 -6.96 -17.87
N LYS A 605 5.66 -5.65 -17.94
CA LYS A 605 5.84 -4.76 -16.80
C LYS A 605 4.97 -5.14 -15.61
N GLN A 606 3.68 -5.40 -15.80
CA GLN A 606 2.78 -5.81 -14.71
C GLN A 606 3.19 -7.15 -14.08
N VAL A 607 3.80 -8.06 -14.86
CA VAL A 607 4.40 -9.28 -14.31
C VAL A 607 5.53 -8.93 -13.34
N PHE A 608 6.46 -8.06 -13.74
CA PHE A 608 7.56 -7.65 -12.86
C PHE A 608 7.07 -6.89 -11.64
N ASP A 609 6.07 -6.02 -11.76
CA ASP A 609 5.46 -5.34 -10.61
C ASP A 609 4.96 -6.37 -9.58
N GLY A 610 4.21 -7.39 -10.04
CA GLY A 610 3.74 -8.45 -9.15
C GLY A 610 4.85 -9.30 -8.53
N LEU A 611 5.91 -9.60 -9.29
CA LEU A 611 7.07 -10.34 -8.78
C LEU A 611 7.83 -9.53 -7.71
N LEU A 612 8.00 -8.23 -7.92
CA LEU A 612 8.67 -7.31 -7.00
C LEU A 612 7.86 -7.08 -5.71
N GLU A 613 6.54 -7.12 -5.80
CA GLU A 613 5.63 -7.10 -4.65
C GLU A 613 5.63 -8.42 -3.86
N GLY A 614 6.30 -9.46 -4.37
CA GLY A 614 6.36 -10.77 -3.72
C GLY A 614 5.07 -11.59 -3.85
N LYS A 615 4.22 -11.29 -4.83
CA LYS A 615 2.96 -12.01 -5.07
C LYS A 615 3.25 -13.44 -5.56
N ASP A 616 2.51 -14.41 -5.02
CA ASP A 616 2.54 -15.81 -5.47
C ASP A 616 1.48 -16.13 -6.53
N GLN A 617 0.55 -15.20 -6.76
CA GLN A 617 -0.47 -15.22 -7.79
C GLN A 617 -0.60 -13.81 -8.39
N ILE A 618 -0.27 -13.68 -9.67
CA ILE A 618 -0.23 -12.41 -10.41
C ILE A 618 -1.30 -12.48 -11.50
N ILE A 619 -2.48 -11.94 -11.22
CA ILE A 619 -3.59 -11.85 -12.18
C ILE A 619 -3.51 -10.51 -12.92
N ILE A 620 -3.43 -10.55 -14.24
CA ILE A 620 -3.31 -9.36 -15.08
C ILE A 620 -4.54 -9.25 -15.98
N GLY A 621 -5.20 -8.09 -15.97
CA GLY A 621 -6.47 -7.88 -16.68
C GLY A 621 -7.60 -8.79 -16.18
N SER A 622 -8.67 -8.90 -16.97
CA SER A 622 -9.85 -9.72 -16.64
C SER A 622 -10.51 -10.27 -17.91
N ILE A 623 -11.34 -11.31 -17.74
CA ILE A 623 -12.34 -11.70 -18.75
C ILE A 623 -13.68 -11.10 -18.33
N GLY A 624 -14.21 -10.19 -19.15
CA GLY A 624 -15.41 -9.43 -18.79
C GLY A 624 -15.15 -8.38 -17.70
N PRO A 625 -16.19 -7.92 -16.98
CA PRO A 625 -16.06 -6.93 -15.91
C PRO A 625 -15.04 -7.38 -14.85
N ALA A 626 -14.09 -6.50 -14.54
CA ALA A 626 -12.97 -6.82 -13.66
C ALA A 626 -13.40 -7.26 -12.26
N ASP A 627 -14.40 -6.59 -11.68
CA ASP A 627 -14.89 -6.91 -10.33
C ASP A 627 -15.46 -8.31 -10.25
N THR A 628 -16.30 -8.70 -11.23
CA THR A 628 -16.87 -10.05 -11.28
C THR A 628 -15.80 -11.11 -11.48
N PHE A 629 -14.83 -10.86 -12.36
CA PHE A 629 -13.74 -11.79 -12.61
C PHE A 629 -12.88 -11.99 -11.35
N ASN A 630 -12.48 -10.90 -10.70
CA ASN A 630 -11.66 -10.92 -9.50
C ASN A 630 -12.41 -11.53 -8.31
N GLU A 631 -13.72 -11.29 -8.17
CA GLU A 631 -14.54 -11.94 -7.15
C GLU A 631 -14.51 -13.47 -7.28
N ILE A 632 -14.56 -14.00 -8.51
CA ILE A 632 -14.45 -15.45 -8.75
C ILE A 632 -13.05 -15.95 -8.36
N VAL A 633 -12.00 -15.24 -8.76
CA VAL A 633 -10.61 -15.58 -8.42
C VAL A 633 -10.43 -15.63 -6.91
N ASP A 634 -10.83 -14.56 -6.22
CA ASP A 634 -10.64 -14.39 -4.78
C ASP A 634 -11.42 -15.43 -3.99
N LYS A 635 -12.69 -15.67 -4.35
CA LYS A 635 -13.50 -16.72 -3.74
C LYS A 635 -12.88 -18.10 -3.95
N ARG A 636 -12.45 -18.43 -5.18
CA ARG A 636 -11.84 -19.72 -5.49
C ARG A 636 -10.55 -19.93 -4.69
N ARG A 637 -9.69 -18.92 -4.61
CA ARG A 637 -8.45 -18.96 -3.82
C ARG A 637 -8.75 -19.13 -2.33
N THR A 638 -9.68 -18.36 -1.79
CA THR A 638 -10.08 -18.39 -0.38
C THR A 638 -10.65 -19.75 0.00
N THR A 639 -11.57 -20.29 -0.80
CA THR A 639 -12.14 -21.61 -0.58
C THR A 639 -11.08 -22.71 -0.63
N PHE A 640 -10.14 -22.64 -1.57
CA PHE A 640 -9.02 -23.59 -1.63
C PHE A 640 -8.13 -23.51 -0.38
N THR A 641 -7.72 -22.31 0.03
CA THR A 641 -6.88 -22.12 1.23
C THR A 641 -7.58 -22.65 2.49
N ASN A 642 -8.88 -22.40 2.63
CA ASN A 642 -9.67 -22.90 3.76
C ASN A 642 -9.76 -24.43 3.76
N LEU A 643 -10.01 -25.04 2.60
CA LEU A 643 -10.04 -26.49 2.45
C LEU A 643 -8.67 -27.10 2.77
N ALA A 644 -7.59 -26.53 2.24
CA ALA A 644 -6.22 -26.98 2.50
C ALA A 644 -5.90 -26.93 4.01
N ARG A 645 -6.22 -25.82 4.69
CA ARG A 645 -6.06 -25.68 6.15
C ARG A 645 -6.86 -26.74 6.92
N MET A 646 -8.10 -26.99 6.52
CA MET A 646 -8.94 -28.03 7.13
C MET A 646 -8.34 -29.42 6.95
N MET A 647 -7.85 -29.76 5.75
CA MET A 647 -7.20 -31.04 5.46
C MET A 647 -5.91 -31.25 6.27
N ARG A 648 -5.25 -30.18 6.73
CA ARG A 648 -4.10 -30.23 7.65
C ARG A 648 -4.48 -30.33 9.13
N GLY A 649 -5.78 -30.35 9.47
CA GLY A 649 -6.25 -30.35 10.85
C GLY A 649 -6.12 -28.99 11.54
N GLY A 650 -6.25 -27.88 10.80
CA GLY A 650 -6.25 -26.52 11.36
C GLY A 650 -4.87 -25.95 11.69
N LYS A 651 -3.79 -26.61 11.26
CA LYS A 651 -2.41 -26.14 11.42
C LYS A 651 -2.03 -25.22 10.26
N ASP A 652 -1.48 -24.04 10.59
CA ASP A 652 -0.91 -23.11 9.62
C ASP A 652 0.35 -23.69 8.95
#